data_AF-A0A1E4T5T9-F1
#
_entry.id   AF-A0A1E4T5T9-F1
#
_cell.length_a   1.000
_cell.length_b   1.000
_cell.length_c   1.000
_cell.angle_alpha   90.00
_cell.angle_beta   90.00
_cell.angle_gamma   90.00
#
_symmetry.space_group_name_H-M   'P 1'
#
loop_
_entity.id
_entity.type
_entity.pdbx_description
1 polymer ?
#
loop_
_entity_poly.entity_id
_entity_poly.type
_entity_poly.pdbx_seq_one_letter_code
_entity_poly.pdbx_strand_id
1 'polypeptide(L)'
;MSSKVYRSTRSSTEQSVSFEDAIITGLAKDGGLFIPSVIPKLPSNFLEEWKDFTFEELAFNILSLYIDSKEIPSDDLKDLIKRSYSTFRSKDVTPLVKIDSKDNLYLLELFHGPTYAFKDVALQFVGNLFEYFLTRKNANKSENDERDIITVVGATSGDTGSAAIYGLRNKKDVSVFILYPTGKVSPLQEDQMTTVLDDNIHTLSVKGYFDDCQDLVKQVFNDSKFNDKYHIGAINSINWARILAQITYYFHAYFQLLKTTKEDDFKVKFVVPSGNFGDILAGFYAKEMGLPIDELVIATNENNILNRFLNTGKYDKVAVKETYSPAMDICISSNFERFLWYMIKRTDGSNDDLKTGSILNNLMKELSSEGSFEVSKETLKLAQSIMDSSMITNEQTVETIKSTYKNTSNNYILDPHSAVGILTSLQKIEKDNNDSSIKYISLSTAHPAKFSEVVNQALGEFEGYSFESQVLPEELKKLSSLPKKIKLIETVDLKVLEDVIVEELEKEEKQRKLQRSAMSQSSQQLHAQNQHQQQAQQQQQQHQQQQQQQQQQQQQQQPLQPTSINLKPTDITISKSLEALFPEKIELFNKLKAKERELDLMINKKMIDLQDYQQVLNNGLIESNEKDDEILRIYIYNTSENQPWQENNGPPSWTLRIEGRLLNEQEPLTSIERKKFSSFLSSLSVELKPKDGNYEKELEILSINGGSNSKIIEWHDNFETNEIERHKQQFDGLDVKRGGSSILLSDLPKGEIVNSNEREISCDIVIQPKMYPIKLQILKEPLIELVGCNEITQPDCIHKIFNYIKINNLFEISNIQEKQQQGQTQGQQQQGQQQQQQIVLIKSDELLFRIFEIQSLTLSQIMEIVSTKLLKPIEPIKLNYSINTLKNTTLGDVIIDLKVNSKLIDLNYKPFEEKIKSINELLNDKSIVELNKLNDNLRLNLQLLNYSKLKYEFYNNFSENPIKFMSKILNKNEEFLKILSSDSVAFDKDGFIDEEIIRRSEFYSDEFLSEHIGTLFNSGRI
;
A
#
# COMPACT_ATOMS: atom_id res chain seq x y z
N MET A 1 9.96 47.21 5.72
CA MET A 1 9.68 46.02 4.90
C MET A 1 8.75 45.09 5.69
N SER A 2 7.84 44.39 5.02
CA SER A 2 6.88 43.47 5.67
C SER A 2 7.52 42.08 5.87
N SER A 3 7.10 41.33 6.89
CA SER A 3 7.45 39.90 7.07
C SER A 3 6.73 38.98 6.09
N LYS A 4 5.75 39.52 5.36
CA LYS A 4 4.84 38.80 4.45
C LYS A 4 5.23 38.94 2.97
N VAL A 5 6.41 39.49 2.70
CA VAL A 5 6.98 39.62 1.35
C VAL A 5 8.37 38.99 1.32
N TYR A 6 8.69 38.35 0.21
CA TYR A 6 9.83 37.45 0.09
C TYR A 6 10.84 37.95 -0.93
N ARG A 7 12.12 37.69 -0.69
CA ARG A 7 13.20 37.97 -1.64
C ARG A 7 14.13 36.78 -1.80
N SER A 8 14.84 36.75 -2.92
CA SER A 8 15.93 35.80 -3.13
C SER A 8 17.15 36.16 -2.27
N THR A 9 17.81 35.15 -1.71
CA THR A 9 19.11 35.26 -1.04
C THR A 9 20.23 35.76 -1.95
N ARG A 10 20.09 35.67 -3.28
CA ARG A 10 21.13 36.09 -4.25
C ARG A 10 20.79 37.39 -5.00
N SER A 11 19.61 37.96 -4.74
CA SER A 11 19.16 39.15 -5.44
C SER A 11 19.90 40.39 -4.96
N SER A 12 20.42 41.15 -5.91
CA SER A 12 20.93 42.51 -5.71
C SER A 12 19.90 43.58 -6.10
N THR A 13 18.62 43.21 -6.22
CA THR A 13 17.52 44.12 -6.58
C THR A 13 16.46 44.18 -5.47
N GLU A 14 15.69 45.27 -5.45
CA GLU A 14 14.59 45.48 -4.49
C GLU A 14 13.34 44.65 -4.79
N GLN A 15 13.35 43.82 -5.83
CA GLN A 15 12.21 42.98 -6.18
C GLN A 15 11.89 42.02 -5.04
N SER A 16 10.62 42.02 -4.64
CA SER A 16 10.04 41.07 -3.70
C SER A 16 8.82 40.41 -4.32
N VAL A 17 8.49 39.22 -3.83
CA VAL A 17 7.37 38.41 -4.30
C VAL A 17 6.41 38.13 -3.13
N SER A 18 5.17 37.79 -3.47
CA SER A 18 4.15 37.38 -2.49
C SER A 18 4.48 36.02 -1.86
N PHE A 19 3.72 35.61 -0.83
CA PHE A 19 3.90 34.27 -0.26
C PHE A 19 3.57 33.19 -1.30
N GLU A 20 2.43 33.30 -1.97
CA GLU A 20 1.99 32.40 -3.04
C GLU A 20 3.04 32.28 -4.14
N ASP A 21 3.58 33.40 -4.63
CA ASP A 21 4.62 33.40 -5.66
C ASP A 21 5.89 32.69 -5.18
N ALA A 22 6.32 32.94 -3.93
CA ALA A 22 7.49 32.27 -3.36
C ALA A 22 7.28 30.75 -3.21
N ILE A 23 6.07 30.31 -2.86
CA ILE A 23 5.73 28.90 -2.68
C ILE A 23 5.61 28.19 -4.03
N ILE A 24 4.93 28.76 -5.01
CA ILE A 24 4.75 28.17 -6.34
C ILE A 24 6.07 28.16 -7.11
N THR A 25 6.84 29.25 -7.06
CA THR A 25 8.12 29.36 -7.78
C THR A 25 9.20 28.45 -7.16
N GLY A 26 9.24 28.34 -5.83
CA GLY A 26 10.17 27.47 -5.10
C GLY A 26 11.62 27.98 -5.08
N LEU A 27 12.28 28.02 -6.25
CA LEU A 27 13.64 28.52 -6.45
C LEU A 27 13.60 29.84 -7.23
N ALA A 28 14.30 30.87 -6.76
CA ALA A 28 14.32 32.15 -7.46
C ALA A 28 15.07 32.06 -8.81
N LYS A 29 14.76 32.97 -9.73
CA LYS A 29 15.33 33.00 -11.09
C LYS A 29 16.85 33.15 -11.14
N ASP A 30 17.45 33.73 -10.10
CA ASP A 30 18.90 33.88 -9.93
C ASP A 30 19.57 32.65 -9.26
N GLY A 31 18.81 31.57 -9.07
CA GLY A 31 19.24 30.36 -8.37
C GLY A 31 19.30 30.50 -6.85
N GLY A 32 18.87 31.64 -6.29
CA GLY A 32 18.80 31.85 -4.85
C GLY A 32 17.51 31.30 -4.23
N LEU A 33 17.47 31.33 -2.90
CA LEU A 33 16.38 30.79 -2.10
C LEU A 33 15.50 31.92 -1.55
N PHE A 34 14.19 31.73 -1.50
CA PHE A 34 13.29 32.73 -0.92
C PHE A 34 13.41 32.79 0.60
N ILE A 35 13.53 33.99 1.14
CA ILE A 35 13.48 34.32 2.58
C ILE A 35 12.51 35.48 2.81
N PRO A 36 11.86 35.57 3.98
CA PRO A 36 11.07 36.74 4.34
C PRO A 36 11.99 37.96 4.41
N SER A 37 11.53 39.10 3.91
CA SER A 37 12.34 40.33 3.92
C SER A 37 12.67 40.80 5.33
N VAL A 38 11.81 40.48 6.30
CA VAL A 38 12.00 40.73 7.73
C VAL A 38 11.47 39.53 8.51
N ILE A 39 12.22 39.08 9.52
CA ILE A 39 11.73 38.10 10.49
C ILE A 39 10.78 38.82 11.46
N PRO A 40 9.50 38.40 11.59
CA PRO A 40 8.54 39.03 12.49
C PRO A 40 8.99 38.87 13.95
N LYS A 41 8.73 39.89 14.77
CA LYS A 41 8.88 39.81 16.22
C LYS A 41 7.57 39.42 16.87
N LEU A 42 7.64 38.61 17.91
CA LEU A 42 6.48 38.18 18.67
C LEU A 42 5.97 39.29 19.61
N PRO A 43 4.66 39.29 19.95
CA PRO A 43 4.11 40.13 21.01
C PRO A 43 4.86 39.90 22.34
N SER A 44 4.98 40.92 23.18
CA SER A 44 5.75 40.80 24.44
C SER A 44 5.20 39.76 25.43
N ASN A 45 3.90 39.47 25.36
CA ASN A 45 3.18 38.54 26.23
C ASN A 45 2.91 37.16 25.57
N PHE A 46 3.58 36.85 24.44
CA PHE A 46 3.32 35.60 23.71
C PHE A 46 3.58 34.36 24.56
N LEU A 47 4.55 34.41 25.49
CA LEU A 47 4.86 33.29 26.38
C LEU A 47 3.68 32.95 27.30
N GLU A 48 2.95 33.94 27.79
CA GLU A 48 1.79 33.71 28.65
C GLU A 48 0.55 33.32 27.86
N GLU A 49 0.36 33.89 26.67
CA GLU A 49 -0.81 33.61 25.82
C GLU A 49 -0.73 32.24 25.15
N TRP A 50 0.44 31.87 24.63
CA TRP A 50 0.58 30.69 23.75
C TRP A 50 0.95 29.42 24.49
N LYS A 51 1.26 29.49 25.80
CA LYS A 51 1.69 28.32 26.58
C LYS A 51 0.71 27.16 26.52
N ASP A 52 -0.59 27.45 26.44
CA ASP A 52 -1.66 26.45 26.47
C ASP A 52 -2.23 26.11 25.09
N PHE A 53 -1.68 26.70 24.04
CA PHE A 53 -2.14 26.46 22.68
C PHE A 53 -1.84 25.04 22.21
N THR A 54 -2.74 24.49 21.41
CA THR A 54 -2.48 23.24 20.66
C THR A 54 -1.46 23.48 19.55
N PHE A 55 -0.98 22.40 18.96
CA PHE A 55 -0.07 22.47 17.81
C PHE A 55 -0.67 23.30 16.65
N GLU A 56 -1.95 23.11 16.35
CA GLU A 56 -2.65 23.83 15.28
C GLU A 56 -2.84 25.32 15.60
N GLU A 57 -3.14 25.65 16.85
CA GLU A 57 -3.25 27.05 17.30
C GLU A 57 -1.89 27.76 17.22
N LEU A 58 -0.81 27.11 17.64
CA LEU A 58 0.56 27.61 17.46
C LEU A 58 0.88 27.78 15.97
N ALA A 59 0.59 26.77 15.14
CA ALA A 59 0.80 26.84 13.70
C ALA A 59 0.05 28.05 13.11
N PHE A 60 -1.22 28.24 13.45
CA PHE A 60 -2.02 29.34 12.93
C PHE A 60 -1.42 30.71 13.28
N ASN A 61 -1.03 30.89 14.55
CA ASN A 61 -0.45 32.14 15.01
C ASN A 61 0.91 32.43 14.36
N ILE A 62 1.78 31.41 14.23
CA ILE A 62 3.09 31.54 13.60
C ILE A 62 2.95 31.82 12.10
N LEU A 63 2.18 30.99 11.39
CA LEU A 63 1.98 31.10 9.93
C LEU A 63 1.36 32.45 9.54
N SER A 64 0.42 32.96 10.33
CA SER A 64 -0.23 34.26 10.09
C SER A 64 0.71 35.46 10.13
N LEU A 65 1.90 35.33 10.74
CA LEU A 65 2.92 36.39 10.75
C LEU A 65 3.68 36.47 9.41
N TYR A 66 3.70 35.39 8.65
CA TYR A 66 4.42 35.27 7.38
C TYR A 66 3.49 35.27 6.15
N ILE A 67 2.19 35.07 6.36
CA ILE A 67 1.19 34.98 5.30
C ILE A 67 0.24 36.19 5.38
N ASP A 68 0.04 36.89 4.27
CA ASP A 68 -0.96 37.96 4.21
C ASP A 68 -2.37 37.38 4.18
N SER A 69 -3.27 37.94 4.99
CA SER A 69 -4.68 37.52 5.04
C SER A 69 -5.42 37.74 3.73
N LYS A 70 -4.88 38.60 2.84
CA LYS A 70 -5.36 38.76 1.46
C LYS A 70 -4.99 37.57 0.57
N GLU A 71 -3.88 36.90 0.85
CA GLU A 71 -3.45 35.71 0.12
C GLU A 71 -4.15 34.46 0.67
N ILE A 72 -4.23 34.30 1.99
CA ILE A 72 -4.97 33.22 2.63
C ILE A 72 -5.78 33.80 3.80
N PRO A 73 -7.12 33.89 3.68
CA PRO A 73 -7.99 34.28 4.79
C PRO A 73 -7.79 33.41 6.02
N SER A 74 -8.03 33.97 7.21
CA SER A 74 -7.76 33.26 8.48
C SER A 74 -8.52 31.95 8.64
N ASP A 75 -9.77 31.88 8.18
CA ASP A 75 -10.58 30.66 8.28
C ASP A 75 -10.04 29.58 7.34
N ASP A 76 -9.62 29.95 6.13
CA ASP A 76 -9.00 29.04 5.16
C ASP A 76 -7.65 28.53 5.69
N LEU A 77 -6.84 29.40 6.31
CA LEU A 77 -5.57 29.00 6.92
C LEU A 77 -5.78 27.99 8.06
N LYS A 78 -6.78 28.22 8.92
CA LYS A 78 -7.14 27.28 9.99
C LYS A 78 -7.58 25.93 9.43
N ASP A 79 -8.39 25.91 8.37
CA ASP A 79 -8.78 24.67 7.70
C ASP A 79 -7.59 23.92 7.12
N LEU A 80 -6.69 24.63 6.41
CA LEU A 80 -5.47 24.05 5.86
C LEU A 80 -4.61 23.39 6.94
N ILE A 81 -4.38 24.08 8.06
CA ILE A 81 -3.61 23.58 9.20
C ILE A 81 -4.29 22.35 9.80
N LYS A 82 -5.59 22.43 10.08
CA LYS A 82 -6.36 21.33 10.67
C LYS A 82 -6.29 20.08 9.79
N ARG A 83 -6.52 20.21 8.48
CA ARG A 83 -6.41 19.07 7.55
C ARG A 83 -4.99 18.50 7.51
N SER A 84 -3.98 19.37 7.51
CA SER A 84 -2.57 18.96 7.44
C SER A 84 -2.13 18.12 8.64
N TYR A 85 -2.51 18.52 9.85
CA TYR A 85 -2.05 17.86 11.08
C TYR A 85 -3.00 16.77 11.60
N SER A 86 -4.22 16.68 11.05
CA SER A 86 -5.15 15.58 11.35
C SER A 86 -4.66 14.19 10.91
N THR A 87 -3.65 14.11 10.05
CA THR A 87 -3.04 12.85 9.57
C THR A 87 -1.97 12.30 10.52
N PHE A 88 -1.69 12.99 11.62
CA PHE A 88 -0.76 12.56 12.65
C PHE A 88 -1.46 11.69 13.68
N ARG A 89 -0.79 10.61 14.10
CA ARG A 89 -1.36 9.64 15.06
C ARG A 89 -1.26 10.08 16.50
N SER A 90 -0.32 10.97 16.81
CA SER A 90 -0.24 11.62 18.11
C SER A 90 -1.18 12.81 18.16
N LYS A 91 -1.94 12.93 19.25
CA LYS A 91 -2.82 14.09 19.49
C LYS A 91 -2.05 15.39 19.61
N ASP A 92 -0.82 15.32 20.10
CA ASP A 92 0.06 16.47 20.26
C ASP A 92 0.82 16.79 18.96
N VAL A 93 0.63 15.99 17.89
CA VAL A 93 1.35 16.03 16.60
C VAL A 93 2.84 15.72 16.75
N THR A 94 3.55 16.45 17.60
CA THR A 94 4.97 16.30 17.92
C THR A 94 5.19 16.22 19.45
N PRO A 95 4.95 15.06 20.09
CA PRO A 95 5.09 14.91 21.53
C PRO A 95 6.55 14.99 22.00
N LEU A 96 6.76 15.55 23.18
CA LEU A 96 8.07 15.64 23.84
C LEU A 96 8.20 14.54 24.90
N VAL A 97 9.23 13.69 24.75
CA VAL A 97 9.50 12.56 25.66
C VAL A 97 10.78 12.84 26.46
N LYS A 98 10.79 12.55 27.76
CA LYS A 98 12.01 12.63 28.58
C LYS A 98 12.82 11.35 28.41
N ILE A 99 14.12 11.48 28.12
CA ILE A 99 15.07 10.36 28.12
C ILE A 99 15.58 10.22 29.55
N ASP A 100 14.94 9.34 30.32
CA ASP A 100 15.13 9.19 31.78
C ASP A 100 16.53 8.76 32.22
N SER A 101 17.38 8.29 31.31
CA SER A 101 18.81 8.06 31.58
C SER A 101 19.59 9.34 31.90
N LYS A 102 19.04 10.52 31.60
CA LYS A 102 19.59 11.85 31.93
C LYS A 102 18.48 12.85 32.29
N ASP A 103 18.64 13.56 33.40
CA ASP A 103 17.57 14.42 33.93
C ASP A 103 17.18 15.62 33.07
N ASN A 104 18.12 16.13 32.26
CA ASN A 104 17.94 17.32 31.44
C ASN A 104 17.91 17.02 29.94
N LEU A 105 17.66 15.76 29.54
CA LEU A 105 17.59 15.34 28.14
C LEU A 105 16.17 14.95 27.73
N TYR A 106 15.69 15.56 26.67
CA TYR A 106 14.37 15.35 26.08
C TYR A 106 14.52 15.03 24.60
N LEU A 107 13.57 14.27 24.08
CA LEU A 107 13.49 13.86 22.68
C LEU A 107 12.14 14.31 22.12
N LEU A 108 12.18 15.12 21.06
CA LEU A 108 11.00 15.57 20.34
C LEU A 108 10.67 14.58 19.22
N GLU A 109 9.60 13.81 19.37
CA GLU A 109 9.20 12.82 18.36
C GLU A 109 8.50 13.50 17.19
N LEU A 110 9.13 13.49 16.01
CA LEU A 110 8.60 14.11 14.80
C LEU A 110 8.07 13.07 13.78
N PHE A 111 8.02 11.79 14.15
CA PHE A 111 7.68 10.68 13.27
C PHE A 111 6.22 10.19 13.39
N HIS A 112 5.33 10.96 14.01
CA HIS A 112 3.93 10.55 14.18
C HIS A 112 3.04 10.80 12.95
N GLY A 113 3.58 11.44 11.91
CA GLY A 113 2.93 11.66 10.62
C GLY A 113 2.84 10.40 9.76
N PRO A 114 2.12 10.46 8.63
CA PRO A 114 1.76 9.29 7.82
C PRO A 114 2.93 8.44 7.32
N THR A 115 4.13 9.02 7.17
CA THR A 115 5.30 8.33 6.62
C THR A 115 6.36 8.01 7.66
N TYR A 116 6.06 8.26 8.94
CA TYR A 116 6.96 7.98 10.05
C TYR A 116 8.27 8.79 10.03
N ALA A 117 8.23 10.01 9.50
CA ALA A 117 9.39 10.89 9.44
C ALA A 117 8.98 12.38 9.60
N PHE A 118 9.90 13.20 10.13
CA PHE A 118 9.66 14.63 10.40
C PHE A 118 9.22 15.45 9.18
N LYS A 119 9.58 14.98 7.97
CA LYS A 119 9.23 15.66 6.72
C LYS A 119 7.72 15.76 6.51
N ASP A 120 6.94 14.89 7.17
CA ASP A 120 5.48 14.94 7.15
C ASP A 120 4.93 16.28 7.65
N VAL A 121 5.54 16.89 8.68
CA VAL A 121 5.05 18.16 9.27
C VAL A 121 5.02 19.26 8.21
N ALA A 122 6.04 19.30 7.37
CA ALA A 122 6.15 20.25 6.28
C ALA A 122 5.28 19.85 5.09
N LEU A 123 5.38 18.59 4.63
CA LEU A 123 4.84 18.20 3.33
C LEU A 123 3.32 18.00 3.33
N GLN A 124 2.71 17.64 4.46
CA GLN A 124 1.26 17.67 4.60
C GLN A 124 0.71 19.08 4.41
N PHE A 125 1.37 20.09 4.98
CA PHE A 125 0.97 21.49 4.84
C PHE A 125 1.23 22.05 3.44
N VAL A 126 2.41 21.80 2.87
CA VAL A 126 2.76 22.24 1.52
C VAL A 126 1.79 21.68 0.48
N GLY A 127 1.39 20.41 0.60
CA GLY A 127 0.46 19.84 -0.36
C GLY A 127 -0.93 20.42 -0.31
N ASN A 128 -1.42 20.73 0.89
CA ASN A 128 -2.68 21.47 1.06
C ASN A 128 -2.58 22.90 0.51
N LEU A 129 -1.43 23.57 0.64
CA LEU A 129 -1.20 24.90 0.07
C LEU A 129 -1.21 24.91 -1.46
N PHE A 130 -0.53 23.96 -2.11
CA PHE A 130 -0.54 23.86 -3.57
C PHE A 130 -1.95 23.66 -4.11
N GLU A 131 -2.70 22.73 -3.54
CA GLU A 131 -4.10 22.50 -3.91
C GLU A 131 -4.96 23.75 -3.73
N TYR A 132 -4.79 24.48 -2.63
CA TYR A 132 -5.54 25.71 -2.36
C TYR A 132 -5.27 26.79 -3.42
N PHE A 133 -4.00 27.09 -3.70
CA PHE A 133 -3.63 28.12 -4.67
C PHE A 133 -4.07 27.75 -6.08
N LEU A 134 -3.87 26.50 -6.50
CA LEU A 134 -4.28 26.02 -7.82
C LEU A 134 -5.80 26.01 -7.97
N THR A 135 -6.53 25.56 -6.94
CA THR A 135 -8.00 25.58 -6.95
C THR A 135 -8.52 26.99 -7.11
N ARG A 136 -7.97 27.97 -6.37
CA ARG A 136 -8.36 29.37 -6.49
C ARG A 136 -8.02 29.95 -7.85
N LYS A 137 -6.82 29.71 -8.37
CA LYS A 137 -6.38 30.20 -9.69
C LYS A 137 -7.24 29.65 -10.82
N ASN A 138 -7.63 28.38 -10.71
CA ASN A 138 -8.45 27.69 -11.70
C ASN A 138 -9.97 27.87 -11.53
N ALA A 139 -10.44 28.57 -10.48
CA ALA A 139 -11.87 28.73 -10.20
C ALA A 139 -12.59 29.57 -11.27
N ASN A 140 -11.89 30.52 -11.88
CA ASN A 140 -12.44 31.43 -12.89
C ASN A 140 -12.21 30.95 -14.34
N LYS A 141 -11.61 29.78 -14.52
CA LYS A 141 -11.34 29.20 -15.84
C LYS A 141 -12.54 28.40 -16.32
N SER A 142 -12.92 28.61 -17.59
CA SER A 142 -14.00 27.87 -18.24
C SER A 142 -13.60 26.41 -18.46
N GLU A 143 -14.57 25.52 -18.75
CA GLU A 143 -14.28 24.09 -18.97
C GLU A 143 -13.32 23.82 -20.14
N ASN A 144 -13.27 24.73 -21.12
CA ASN A 144 -12.39 24.63 -22.30
C ASN A 144 -11.03 25.33 -22.12
N ASP A 145 -10.82 26.04 -21.01
CA ASP A 145 -9.56 26.75 -20.75
C ASP A 145 -8.53 25.78 -20.17
N GLU A 146 -7.27 25.93 -20.58
CA GLU A 146 -6.16 25.18 -19.99
C GLU A 146 -6.03 25.52 -18.50
N ARG A 147 -6.09 24.50 -17.65
CA ARG A 147 -5.94 24.65 -16.20
C ARG A 147 -4.47 24.82 -15.84
N ASP A 148 -4.20 25.65 -14.83
CA ASP A 148 -2.89 25.67 -14.20
C ASP A 148 -2.71 24.36 -13.43
N ILE A 149 -1.64 23.64 -13.75
CA ILE A 149 -1.24 22.41 -13.06
C ILE A 149 0.19 22.55 -12.55
N ILE A 150 0.55 21.79 -11.51
CA ILE A 150 1.94 21.64 -11.08
C ILE A 150 2.33 20.18 -11.23
N THR A 151 3.36 19.92 -12.03
CA THR A 151 3.92 18.58 -12.19
C THR A 151 5.17 18.48 -11.33
N VAL A 152 5.06 17.86 -10.17
CA VAL A 152 6.23 17.67 -9.33
C VAL A 152 7.07 16.51 -9.81
N VAL A 153 8.35 16.76 -10.06
CA VAL A 153 9.35 15.71 -10.32
C VAL A 153 10.43 15.74 -9.24
N GLY A 154 10.77 14.58 -8.68
CA GLY A 154 11.79 14.45 -7.64
C GLY A 154 12.50 13.11 -7.65
N ALA A 155 13.68 13.05 -7.03
CA ALA A 155 14.44 11.81 -6.84
C ALA A 155 14.55 11.49 -5.35
N THR A 156 14.57 10.20 -4.99
CA THR A 156 14.74 9.79 -3.59
C THR A 156 15.58 8.52 -3.43
N SER A 157 16.24 8.44 -2.28
CA SER A 157 16.83 7.23 -1.71
C SER A 157 15.89 6.51 -0.72
N GLY A 158 14.67 7.04 -0.51
CA GLY A 158 13.64 6.43 0.36
C GLY A 158 12.72 7.49 1.00
N ASP A 159 13.06 7.96 2.19
CA ASP A 159 12.16 8.75 3.06
C ASP A 159 11.57 10.01 2.45
N THR A 160 12.36 10.74 1.65
CA THR A 160 11.91 12.03 1.10
C THR A 160 10.80 11.82 0.07
N GLY A 161 10.86 10.74 -0.71
CA GLY A 161 9.82 10.39 -1.68
C GLY A 161 8.50 10.05 -0.99
N SER A 162 8.54 9.21 0.05
CA SER A 162 7.33 8.87 0.82
C SER A 162 6.61 10.11 1.34
N ALA A 163 7.32 11.01 2.03
CA ALA A 163 6.70 12.20 2.61
C ALA A 163 6.13 13.16 1.53
N ALA A 164 6.79 13.25 0.37
CA ALA A 164 6.29 14.01 -0.78
C ALA A 164 5.00 13.41 -1.36
N ILE A 165 4.99 12.09 -1.55
CA ILE A 165 3.83 11.35 -2.06
C ILE A 165 2.64 11.51 -1.12
N TYR A 166 2.80 11.28 0.19
CA TYR A 166 1.68 11.42 1.13
C TYR A 166 1.23 12.86 1.34
N GLY A 167 2.10 13.85 1.13
CA GLY A 167 1.73 15.27 1.15
C GLY A 167 0.88 15.67 -0.05
N LEU A 168 1.15 15.07 -1.22
CA LEU A 168 0.55 15.46 -2.49
C LEU A 168 -0.43 14.46 -3.11
N ARG A 169 -0.63 13.30 -2.50
CA ARG A 169 -1.63 12.34 -2.97
C ARG A 169 -3.01 12.98 -2.96
N ASN A 170 -3.77 12.72 -4.03
CA ASN A 170 -5.12 13.20 -4.23
C ASN A 170 -5.27 14.74 -4.17
N LYS A 171 -4.21 15.50 -4.50
CA LYS A 171 -4.27 16.96 -4.58
C LYS A 171 -4.71 17.40 -5.97
N LYS A 172 -5.76 18.20 -6.03
CA LYS A 172 -6.29 18.70 -7.31
C LYS A 172 -5.25 19.52 -8.07
N ASP A 173 -5.20 19.31 -9.38
CA ASP A 173 -4.31 20.00 -10.31
C ASP A 173 -2.80 19.83 -9.98
N VAL A 174 -2.43 18.84 -9.17
CA VAL A 174 -1.03 18.48 -8.88
C VAL A 174 -0.78 17.05 -9.30
N SER A 175 0.29 16.80 -10.07
CA SER A 175 0.77 15.47 -10.43
C SER A 175 2.18 15.26 -9.89
N VAL A 176 2.55 14.04 -9.51
CA VAL A 176 3.80 13.77 -8.78
C VAL A 176 4.52 12.58 -9.38
N PHE A 177 5.79 12.78 -9.74
CA PHE A 177 6.69 11.80 -10.30
C PHE A 177 7.91 11.66 -9.40
N ILE A 178 8.02 10.53 -8.69
CA ILE A 178 9.15 10.25 -7.80
C ILE A 178 10.03 9.14 -8.41
N LEU A 179 11.26 9.51 -8.75
CA LEU A 179 12.29 8.60 -9.23
C LEU A 179 13.02 7.98 -8.04
N TYR A 180 13.24 6.68 -8.09
CA TYR A 180 14.07 5.99 -7.11
C TYR A 180 14.84 4.82 -7.76
N PRO A 181 16.05 4.48 -7.27
CA PRO A 181 16.85 3.41 -7.86
C PRO A 181 16.28 2.03 -7.52
N THR A 182 16.04 1.22 -8.56
CA THR A 182 15.45 -0.13 -8.46
C THR A 182 16.27 -1.03 -7.53
N GLY A 183 15.63 -1.58 -6.50
CA GLY A 183 16.26 -2.51 -5.55
C GLY A 183 17.33 -1.88 -4.64
N LYS A 184 17.41 -0.54 -4.59
CA LYS A 184 18.37 0.21 -3.77
C LYS A 184 17.71 1.08 -2.70
N VAL A 185 16.39 0.99 -2.56
CA VAL A 185 15.59 1.58 -1.49
C VAL A 185 15.14 0.44 -0.57
N SER A 186 15.06 0.67 0.75
CA SER A 186 14.60 -0.39 1.66
C SER A 186 13.18 -0.84 1.28
N PRO A 187 12.83 -2.13 1.46
CA PRO A 187 11.51 -2.64 1.10
C PRO A 187 10.38 -1.83 1.73
N LEU A 188 10.52 -1.46 3.00
CA LEU A 188 9.52 -0.66 3.71
C LEU A 188 9.34 0.75 3.11
N GLN A 189 10.43 1.43 2.73
CA GLN A 189 10.36 2.75 2.12
C GLN A 189 9.78 2.68 0.70
N GLU A 190 10.13 1.65 -0.07
CA GLU A 190 9.51 1.40 -1.38
C GLU A 190 8.00 1.11 -1.21
N ASP A 191 7.62 0.28 -0.25
CA ASP A 191 6.22 -0.03 0.04
C ASP A 191 5.45 1.24 0.40
N GLN A 192 6.02 2.14 1.22
CA GLN A 192 5.40 3.43 1.51
C GLN A 192 5.14 4.25 0.24
N MET A 193 6.07 4.31 -0.70
CA MET A 193 5.89 5.10 -1.93
C MET A 193 4.91 4.44 -2.90
N THR A 194 5.09 3.15 -3.15
CA THR A 194 4.48 2.44 -4.29
C THR A 194 3.08 1.91 -3.98
N THR A 195 2.68 1.81 -2.71
CA THR A 195 1.34 1.36 -2.32
C THR A 195 0.29 2.48 -2.33
N VAL A 196 0.71 3.71 -2.66
CA VAL A 196 -0.18 4.86 -2.87
C VAL A 196 -0.69 4.83 -4.31
N LEU A 197 -1.93 4.36 -4.48
CA LEU A 197 -2.54 4.16 -5.80
C LEU A 197 -3.21 5.40 -6.40
N ASP A 198 -3.21 6.54 -5.70
CA ASP A 198 -3.85 7.78 -6.19
C ASP A 198 -3.36 8.12 -7.62
N ASP A 199 -4.30 8.51 -8.48
CA ASP A 199 -4.04 8.70 -9.93
C ASP A 199 -2.90 9.67 -10.19
N ASN A 200 -2.79 10.71 -9.35
CA ASN A 200 -1.81 11.78 -9.46
C ASN A 200 -0.42 11.42 -8.92
N ILE A 201 -0.22 10.20 -8.42
CA ILE A 201 1.06 9.70 -7.91
C ILE A 201 1.65 8.68 -8.88
N HIS A 202 2.88 8.95 -9.30
CA HIS A 202 3.65 8.11 -10.22
C HIS A 202 5.02 7.83 -9.62
N THR A 203 5.29 6.58 -9.24
CA THR A 203 6.61 6.18 -8.77
C THR A 203 7.37 5.49 -9.89
N LEU A 204 8.54 6.04 -10.21
CA LEU A 204 9.40 5.64 -11.32
C LEU A 204 10.62 4.90 -10.76
N SER A 205 10.64 3.58 -10.91
CA SER A 205 11.76 2.73 -10.51
C SER A 205 12.83 2.75 -11.60
N VAL A 206 13.95 3.42 -11.36
CA VAL A 206 15.02 3.62 -12.34
C VAL A 206 16.08 2.52 -12.18
N LYS A 207 16.39 1.81 -13.26
CA LYS A 207 17.47 0.82 -13.30
C LYS A 207 18.84 1.51 -13.34
N GLY A 208 19.25 2.04 -12.19
CA GLY A 208 20.50 2.76 -11.98
C GLY A 208 20.75 3.02 -10.50
N TYR A 209 21.54 4.04 -10.20
CA TYR A 209 21.86 4.51 -8.87
C TYR A 209 21.05 5.76 -8.50
N PHE A 210 21.13 6.18 -7.24
CA PHE A 210 20.46 7.39 -6.78
C PHE A 210 20.97 8.64 -7.54
N ASP A 211 22.27 8.71 -7.82
CA ASP A 211 22.87 9.81 -8.58
C ASP A 211 22.29 9.91 -9.99
N ASP A 212 22.04 8.79 -10.66
CA ASP A 212 21.36 8.76 -11.97
C ASP A 212 19.96 9.37 -11.89
N CYS A 213 19.21 9.03 -10.84
CA CYS A 213 17.88 9.60 -10.60
C CYS A 213 17.98 11.12 -10.37
N GLN A 214 18.95 11.57 -9.57
CA GLN A 214 19.16 13.00 -9.33
C GLN A 214 19.53 13.76 -10.61
N ASP A 215 20.40 13.18 -11.42
CA ASP A 215 20.87 13.81 -12.67
C ASP A 215 19.78 13.87 -13.73
N LEU A 216 18.93 12.85 -13.84
CA LEU A 216 17.74 12.90 -14.68
C LEU A 216 16.79 14.02 -14.24
N VAL A 217 16.52 14.14 -12.94
CA VAL A 217 15.67 15.22 -12.41
C VAL A 217 16.26 16.59 -12.72
N LYS A 218 17.57 16.80 -12.52
CA LYS A 218 18.25 18.06 -12.88
C LYS A 218 18.13 18.37 -14.38
N GLN A 219 18.27 17.36 -15.23
CA GLN A 219 18.14 17.52 -16.68
C GLN A 219 16.73 17.96 -17.07
N VAL A 220 15.68 17.34 -16.53
CA VAL A 220 14.28 17.76 -16.75
C VAL A 220 14.05 19.20 -16.28
N PHE A 221 14.60 19.59 -15.12
CA PHE A 221 14.49 20.98 -14.65
C PHE A 221 15.19 21.99 -15.55
N ASN A 222 16.28 21.60 -16.21
CA ASN A 222 17.05 22.46 -17.11
C ASN A 222 16.45 22.54 -18.52
N ASP A 223 15.51 21.66 -18.89
CA ASP A 223 14.76 21.79 -20.13
C ASP A 223 13.66 22.85 -20.00
N SER A 224 14.01 24.09 -20.37
CA SER A 224 13.08 25.22 -20.39
C SER A 224 11.79 24.96 -21.19
N LYS A 225 11.87 24.25 -22.33
CA LYS A 225 10.68 24.01 -23.17
C LYS A 225 9.74 23.01 -22.53
N PHE A 226 10.30 21.96 -21.93
CA PHE A 226 9.54 20.95 -21.21
C PHE A 226 8.90 21.56 -19.96
N ASN A 227 9.65 22.37 -19.21
CA ASN A 227 9.18 23.04 -18.01
C ASN A 227 8.08 24.07 -18.31
N ASP A 228 8.25 24.91 -19.33
CA ASP A 228 7.23 25.90 -19.73
C ASP A 228 5.91 25.22 -20.13
N LYS A 229 5.96 24.02 -20.71
CA LYS A 229 4.78 23.27 -21.16
C LYS A 229 4.09 22.50 -20.03
N TYR A 230 4.84 21.83 -19.16
CA TYR A 230 4.29 20.90 -18.15
C TYR A 230 4.38 21.41 -16.71
N HIS A 231 4.88 22.64 -16.52
CA HIS A 231 5.00 23.31 -15.22
C HIS A 231 5.70 22.44 -14.18
N ILE A 232 6.93 22.05 -14.51
CA ILE A 232 7.72 21.14 -13.70
C ILE A 232 8.13 21.85 -12.41
N GLY A 233 7.54 21.41 -11.30
CA GLY A 233 7.82 21.86 -9.96
C GLY A 233 8.70 20.88 -9.20
N ALA A 234 9.39 21.36 -8.17
CA ALA A 234 10.18 20.52 -7.27
C ALA A 234 9.62 20.57 -5.85
N ILE A 235 9.42 19.42 -5.20
CA ILE A 235 9.25 19.37 -3.72
C ILE A 235 10.65 19.34 -3.09
N ASN A 236 11.44 20.35 -3.39
CA ASN A 236 12.80 20.39 -2.86
C ASN A 236 12.79 20.81 -1.39
N SER A 237 13.86 20.46 -0.68
CA SER A 237 14.13 20.92 0.69
C SER A 237 14.21 22.43 0.83
N ILE A 238 14.24 23.16 -0.29
CA ILE A 238 14.38 24.61 -0.36
C ILE A 238 13.05 25.37 -0.40
N ASN A 239 11.89 24.72 -0.56
CA ASN A 239 10.62 25.46 -0.58
C ASN A 239 10.40 26.17 0.77
N TRP A 240 10.06 27.47 0.76
CA TRP A 240 9.92 28.26 1.97
C TRP A 240 8.83 27.72 2.93
N ALA A 241 7.71 27.21 2.39
CA ALA A 241 6.62 26.69 3.21
C ALA A 241 7.05 25.48 4.06
N ARG A 242 8.08 24.73 3.62
CA ARG A 242 8.64 23.65 4.43
C ARG A 242 9.29 24.19 5.71
N ILE A 243 10.19 25.16 5.56
CA ILE A 243 10.89 25.78 6.70
C ILE A 243 9.88 26.43 7.64
N LEU A 244 8.92 27.15 7.06
CA LEU A 244 7.90 27.88 7.80
C LEU A 244 7.03 26.93 8.66
N ALA A 245 6.55 25.81 8.11
CA ALA A 245 5.76 24.83 8.87
C ALA A 245 6.56 24.22 10.04
N GLN A 246 7.86 23.99 9.82
CA GLN A 246 8.77 23.40 10.80
C GLN A 246 9.03 24.31 12.02
N ILE A 247 8.82 25.63 11.92
CA ILE A 247 8.99 26.56 13.05
C ILE A 247 8.06 26.15 14.21
N THR A 248 6.87 25.65 13.90
CA THR A 248 5.82 25.31 14.88
C THR A 248 6.29 24.37 15.98
N TYR A 249 7.02 23.29 15.65
CA TYR A 249 7.38 22.30 16.66
C TYR A 249 8.48 22.78 17.61
N TYR A 250 9.25 23.82 17.27
CA TYR A 250 10.18 24.44 18.22
C TYR A 250 9.42 25.17 19.34
N PHE A 251 8.39 25.93 18.98
CA PHE A 251 7.49 26.57 19.96
C PHE A 251 6.74 25.51 20.78
N HIS A 252 6.16 24.52 20.11
CA HIS A 252 5.40 23.47 20.77
C HIS A 252 6.25 22.66 21.75
N ALA A 253 7.49 22.29 21.37
CA ALA A 253 8.41 21.59 22.25
C ALA A 253 8.84 22.45 23.45
N TYR A 254 9.10 23.75 23.24
CA TYR A 254 9.43 24.67 24.34
C TYR A 254 8.28 24.78 25.35
N PHE A 255 7.03 24.92 24.90
CA PHE A 255 5.88 25.00 25.81
C PHE A 255 5.56 23.66 26.48
N GLN A 256 5.73 22.52 25.80
CA GLN A 256 5.66 21.20 26.44
C GLN A 256 6.72 21.04 27.54
N LEU A 257 7.95 21.51 27.29
CA LEU A 257 9.02 21.48 28.27
C LEU A 257 8.66 22.33 29.51
N LEU A 258 8.16 23.56 29.32
CA LEU A 258 7.69 24.42 30.42
C LEU A 258 6.63 23.72 31.29
N LYS A 259 5.64 23.06 30.65
CA LYS A 259 4.60 22.30 31.36
C LYS A 259 5.17 21.10 32.12
N THR A 260 6.17 20.44 31.55
CA THR A 260 6.77 19.22 32.10
C THR A 260 7.69 19.51 33.28
N THR A 261 8.54 20.54 33.17
CA THR A 261 9.49 20.91 34.22
C THR A 261 8.84 21.71 35.34
N LYS A 262 7.80 22.52 35.03
CA LYS A 262 7.21 23.52 35.95
C LYS A 262 8.25 24.51 36.48
N GLU A 263 9.35 24.67 35.74
CA GLU A 263 10.42 25.63 35.99
C GLU A 263 10.29 26.75 34.97
N ASP A 264 10.34 28.02 35.39
CA ASP A 264 10.27 29.16 34.46
C ASP A 264 11.67 29.70 34.09
N ASP A 265 12.71 29.29 34.82
CA ASP A 265 14.09 29.76 34.64
C ASP A 265 15.00 28.60 34.20
N PHE A 266 14.95 28.28 32.90
CA PHE A 266 15.87 27.35 32.27
C PHE A 266 16.35 27.86 30.91
N LYS A 267 17.53 27.39 30.52
CA LYS A 267 18.04 27.54 29.15
C LYS A 267 17.66 26.33 28.33
N VAL A 268 17.28 26.54 27.07
CA VAL A 268 17.00 25.44 26.14
C VAL A 268 18.02 25.42 25.02
N LYS A 269 18.63 24.25 24.80
CA LYS A 269 19.41 23.95 23.61
C LYS A 269 18.67 22.92 22.77
N PHE A 270 18.48 23.21 21.49
CA PHE A 270 17.93 22.23 20.55
C PHE A 270 19.07 21.54 19.81
N VAL A 271 19.06 20.21 19.78
CA VAL A 271 20.06 19.40 19.08
C VAL A 271 19.41 18.71 17.89
N VAL A 272 19.87 19.02 16.68
CA VAL A 272 19.16 18.68 15.45
C VAL A 272 20.04 17.82 14.54
N PRO A 273 19.69 16.53 14.32
CA PRO A 273 20.29 15.71 13.27
C PRO A 273 20.09 16.38 11.90
N SER A 274 21.17 16.88 11.32
CA SER A 274 21.11 17.85 10.22
C SER A 274 21.81 17.35 8.95
N GLY A 275 21.03 17.26 7.87
CA GLY A 275 21.52 17.17 6.50
C GLY A 275 21.43 18.53 5.80
N ASN A 276 20.33 18.76 5.07
CA ASN A 276 20.06 19.96 4.24
C ASN A 276 19.74 21.26 5.00
N PHE A 277 20.04 21.36 6.30
CA PHE A 277 19.84 22.54 7.18
C PHE A 277 18.40 23.04 7.42
N GLY A 278 17.40 22.52 6.71
CA GLY A 278 16.05 23.10 6.77
C GLY A 278 15.39 23.05 8.16
N ASP A 279 15.60 21.94 8.87
CA ASP A 279 15.07 21.71 10.22
C ASP A 279 15.66 22.71 11.24
N ILE A 280 16.99 22.69 11.43
CA ILE A 280 17.66 23.62 12.34
C ILE A 280 17.51 25.10 11.94
N LEU A 281 17.33 25.38 10.65
CA LEU A 281 17.01 26.73 10.17
C LEU A 281 15.64 27.20 10.69
N ALA A 282 14.64 26.32 10.77
CA ALA A 282 13.36 26.66 11.38
C ALA A 282 13.53 27.00 12.88
N GLY A 283 14.42 26.30 13.58
CA GLY A 283 14.83 26.66 14.95
C GLY A 283 15.51 28.03 15.03
N PHE A 284 16.33 28.38 14.04
CA PHE A 284 16.91 29.72 13.92
C PHE A 284 15.83 30.79 13.75
N TYR A 285 14.83 30.57 12.88
CA TYR A 285 13.71 31.49 12.76
C TYR A 285 12.93 31.62 14.07
N ALA A 286 12.65 30.51 14.77
CA ALA A 286 11.97 30.55 16.08
C ALA A 286 12.75 31.40 17.10
N LYS A 287 14.07 31.21 17.19
CA LYS A 287 14.97 32.02 18.04
C LYS A 287 14.92 33.50 17.66
N GLU A 288 15.03 33.81 16.37
CA GLU A 288 15.02 35.19 15.87
C GLU A 288 13.66 35.89 16.03
N MET A 289 12.56 35.14 16.03
CA MET A 289 11.21 35.64 16.33
C MET A 289 11.07 36.05 17.80
N GLY A 290 11.82 35.42 18.70
CA GLY A 290 11.85 35.74 20.13
C GLY A 290 11.69 34.54 21.06
N LEU A 291 11.63 33.30 20.55
CA LEU A 291 11.57 32.11 21.40
C LEU A 291 12.87 32.00 22.23
N PRO A 292 12.82 31.80 23.57
CA PRO A 292 14.00 31.75 24.45
C PRO A 292 14.89 30.51 24.24
N ILE A 293 15.58 30.44 23.10
CA ILE A 293 16.54 29.40 22.75
C ILE A 293 17.96 29.91 23.04
N ASP A 294 18.68 29.20 23.89
CA ASP A 294 20.08 29.51 24.24
C ASP A 294 21.01 29.22 23.06
N GLU A 295 21.02 27.99 22.56
CA GLU A 295 21.88 27.57 21.45
C GLU A 295 21.18 26.55 20.54
N LEU A 296 21.51 26.58 19.24
CA LEU A 296 21.10 25.57 18.27
C LEU A 296 22.31 24.69 17.93
N VAL A 297 22.20 23.38 18.10
CA VAL A 297 23.33 22.46 17.93
C VAL A 297 23.09 21.56 16.72
N ILE A 298 24.00 21.65 15.74
CA ILE A 298 23.99 20.82 14.53
C ILE A 298 24.66 19.48 14.85
N ALA A 299 23.89 18.40 14.77
CA ALA A 299 24.44 17.04 14.83
C ALA A 299 24.59 16.50 13.40
N THR A 300 25.82 16.25 12.95
CA THR A 300 26.08 15.62 11.64
C THR A 300 26.59 14.20 11.82
N ASN A 301 26.39 13.36 10.81
CA ASN A 301 27.17 12.13 10.67
C ASN A 301 28.55 12.47 10.04
N GLU A 302 29.25 11.49 9.50
CA GLU A 302 30.56 11.67 8.85
C GLU A 302 30.54 12.66 7.66
N ASN A 303 29.38 12.92 7.04
CA ASN A 303 29.17 13.96 6.04
C ASN A 303 29.03 15.32 6.73
N ASN A 304 30.16 15.86 7.16
CA ASN A 304 30.23 16.88 8.20
C ASN A 304 30.59 18.29 7.69
N ILE A 305 30.16 18.66 6.48
CA ILE A 305 30.46 19.98 5.89
C ILE A 305 30.07 21.15 6.81
N LEU A 306 28.93 21.05 7.49
CA LEU A 306 28.47 22.06 8.45
C LEU A 306 29.38 22.17 9.67
N ASN A 307 29.83 21.03 10.21
CA ASN A 307 30.76 21.00 11.33
C ASN A 307 32.14 21.53 10.93
N ARG A 308 32.65 21.21 9.73
CA ARG A 308 33.91 21.79 9.24
C ARG A 308 33.79 23.30 9.04
N PHE A 309 32.67 23.78 8.50
CA PHE A 309 32.41 25.21 8.37
C PHE A 309 32.44 25.92 9.71
N LEU A 310 31.69 25.43 10.71
CA LEU A 310 31.66 26.09 12.03
C LEU A 310 33.02 26.05 12.75
N ASN A 311 33.90 25.10 12.42
CA ASN A 311 35.24 25.04 13.01
C ASN A 311 36.27 25.91 12.28
N THR A 312 36.10 26.14 10.97
CA THR A 312 37.17 26.72 10.12
C THR A 312 36.77 28.00 9.37
N GLY A 313 35.47 28.25 9.17
CA GLY A 313 34.95 29.28 8.27
C GLY A 313 34.96 28.89 6.79
N LYS A 314 35.49 27.71 6.46
CA LYS A 314 35.52 27.19 5.09
C LYS A 314 34.34 26.26 4.83
N TYR A 315 33.62 26.52 3.76
CA TYR A 315 32.55 25.67 3.26
C TYR A 315 33.04 24.93 2.02
N ASP A 316 33.51 23.70 2.19
CA ASP A 316 34.17 22.92 1.14
C ASP A 316 33.44 21.61 0.81
N LYS A 317 33.24 21.33 -0.47
CA LYS A 317 32.63 20.06 -0.92
C LYS A 317 33.62 18.93 -0.71
N VAL A 318 33.15 17.84 -0.12
CA VAL A 318 33.86 16.55 -0.06
C VAL A 318 32.96 15.46 -0.62
N ALA A 319 33.57 14.35 -1.04
CA ALA A 319 32.83 13.18 -1.47
C ALA A 319 31.90 12.68 -0.34
N VAL A 320 30.67 12.32 -0.71
CA VAL A 320 29.69 11.78 0.24
C VAL A 320 30.16 10.39 0.68
N LYS A 321 30.15 10.16 1.99
CA LYS A 321 30.30 8.84 2.58
C LYS A 321 28.93 8.24 2.85
N GLU A 322 28.75 6.97 2.56
CA GLU A 322 27.55 6.24 2.98
C GLU A 322 27.61 5.98 4.48
N THR A 323 26.52 6.33 5.19
CA THR A 323 26.42 6.14 6.64
C THR A 323 25.11 5.44 7.02
N TYR A 324 25.00 5.06 8.30
CA TYR A 324 23.76 4.52 8.85
C TYR A 324 22.62 5.54 8.97
N SER A 325 22.90 6.82 8.72
CA SER A 325 21.90 7.90 8.72
C SER A 325 21.80 8.55 7.33
N PRO A 326 21.35 7.79 6.30
CA PRO A 326 21.47 8.18 4.90
C PRO A 326 20.69 9.45 4.53
N ALA A 327 19.68 9.85 5.30
CA ALA A 327 18.95 11.10 5.06
C ALA A 327 19.79 12.35 5.39
N MET A 328 20.93 12.18 6.05
CA MET A 328 21.92 13.22 6.39
C MET A 328 23.16 13.17 5.49
N ASP A 329 23.28 12.18 4.61
CA ASP A 329 24.42 12.00 3.71
C ASP A 329 24.38 13.01 2.56
N ILE A 330 24.91 14.20 2.84
CA ILE A 330 24.88 15.35 1.93
C ILE A 330 26.28 15.86 1.58
N CYS A 331 26.49 16.22 0.32
CA CYS A 331 27.70 16.94 -0.11
C CYS A 331 27.60 18.45 0.20
N ILE A 332 26.42 19.02 -0.01
CA ILE A 332 26.12 20.44 0.20
C ILE A 332 24.80 20.53 0.95
N SER A 333 24.76 21.37 1.97
CA SER A 333 23.55 21.65 2.73
C SER A 333 22.76 22.80 2.10
N SER A 334 21.65 22.49 1.42
CA SER A 334 20.94 23.47 0.58
C SER A 334 20.44 24.71 1.33
N ASN A 335 19.83 24.55 2.52
CA ASN A 335 19.27 25.68 3.26
C ASN A 335 20.32 26.46 4.06
N PHE A 336 21.57 26.01 4.09
CA PHE A 336 22.65 26.74 4.76
C PHE A 336 22.85 28.14 4.17
N GLU A 337 22.59 28.30 2.86
CA GLU A 337 22.59 29.59 2.18
C GLU A 337 21.67 30.62 2.85
N ARG A 338 20.49 30.21 3.33
CA ARG A 338 19.55 31.14 4.00
C ARG A 338 20.10 31.64 5.33
N PHE A 339 20.70 30.76 6.12
CA PHE A 339 21.34 31.15 7.37
C PHE A 339 22.52 32.07 7.12
N LEU A 340 23.38 31.71 6.15
CA LEU A 340 24.53 32.50 5.78
C LEU A 340 24.15 33.91 5.31
N TRP A 341 23.02 34.07 4.61
CA TRP A 341 22.48 35.38 4.25
C TRP A 341 22.27 36.29 5.46
N TYR A 342 21.66 35.80 6.55
CA TYR A 342 21.47 36.60 7.77
C TYR A 342 22.78 36.89 8.50
N MET A 343 23.74 35.96 8.45
CA MET A 343 25.06 36.19 9.06
C MET A 343 25.79 37.29 8.31
N ILE A 344 25.91 37.16 6.99
CA ILE A 344 26.53 38.16 6.10
C ILE A 344 25.82 39.50 6.23
N LYS A 345 24.49 39.52 6.27
CA LYS A 345 23.73 40.77 6.44
C LYS A 345 24.19 41.54 7.67
N ARG A 346 24.45 40.87 8.79
CA ARG A 346 24.85 41.52 10.05
C ARG A 346 26.33 41.90 10.09
N THR A 347 27.15 41.33 9.21
CA THR A 347 28.61 41.52 9.14
C THR A 347 28.98 42.24 7.83
N ASP A 348 29.43 41.49 6.83
CA ASP A 348 30.02 41.98 5.58
C ASP A 348 29.00 42.77 4.72
N GLY A 349 27.72 42.42 4.83
CA GLY A 349 26.57 43.08 4.20
C GLY A 349 26.14 44.38 4.89
N SER A 350 26.62 44.66 6.10
CA SER A 350 26.41 45.94 6.81
C SER A 350 24.92 46.37 6.93
N ASN A 351 24.05 45.40 7.16
CA ASN A 351 22.58 45.47 7.20
C ASN A 351 21.90 45.88 5.88
N ASP A 352 22.61 45.85 4.75
CA ASP A 352 22.07 46.12 3.42
C ASP A 352 21.70 44.81 2.72
N ASP A 353 20.42 44.66 2.38
CA ASP A 353 19.89 43.45 1.74
C ASP A 353 20.47 43.19 0.34
N LEU A 354 20.68 44.25 -0.45
CA LEU A 354 21.15 44.16 -1.84
C LEU A 354 22.63 43.81 -1.88
N LYS A 355 23.42 44.44 -1.00
CA LYS A 355 24.84 44.13 -0.81
C LYS A 355 25.01 42.69 -0.33
N THR A 356 24.19 42.25 0.63
CA THR A 356 24.20 40.87 1.13
C THR A 356 23.92 39.88 0.01
N GLY A 357 22.89 40.14 -0.81
CA GLY A 357 22.57 39.28 -1.95
C GLY A 357 23.70 39.19 -2.97
N SER A 358 24.37 40.31 -3.26
CA SER A 358 25.54 40.32 -4.15
C SER A 358 26.72 39.51 -3.60
N ILE A 359 27.02 39.62 -2.30
CA ILE A 359 28.11 38.86 -1.66
C ILE A 359 27.80 37.37 -1.73
N LEU A 360 26.60 36.97 -1.31
CA LEU A 360 26.22 35.58 -1.27
C LEU A 360 26.15 34.94 -2.66
N ASN A 361 25.71 35.69 -3.68
CA ASN A 361 25.76 35.23 -5.07
C ASN A 361 27.20 34.93 -5.52
N ASN A 362 28.19 35.74 -5.12
CA ASN A 362 29.60 35.49 -5.44
C ASN A 362 30.13 34.23 -4.72
N LEU A 363 29.83 34.05 -3.43
CA LEU A 363 30.20 32.83 -2.70
C LEU A 363 29.59 31.56 -3.34
N MET A 364 28.35 31.64 -3.82
CA MET A 364 27.70 30.52 -4.52
C MET A 364 28.30 30.26 -5.91
N LYS A 365 28.85 31.28 -6.57
CA LYS A 365 29.65 31.11 -7.80
C LYS A 365 30.98 30.43 -7.50
N GLU A 366 31.70 30.87 -6.48
CA GLU A 366 32.94 30.23 -6.00
C GLU A 366 32.70 28.76 -5.63
N LEU A 367 31.63 28.46 -4.90
CA LEU A 367 31.23 27.09 -4.60
C LEU A 367 31.02 26.24 -5.86
N SER A 368 30.47 26.84 -6.90
CA SER A 368 30.18 26.16 -8.17
C SER A 368 31.44 25.94 -9.01
N SER A 369 32.36 26.92 -9.05
CA SER A 369 33.58 26.86 -9.88
C SER A 369 34.76 26.17 -9.19
N GLU A 370 34.98 26.43 -7.90
CA GLU A 370 36.15 25.99 -7.14
C GLU A 370 35.81 24.85 -6.16
N GLY A 371 34.52 24.59 -5.92
CA GLY A 371 34.08 23.56 -4.98
C GLY A 371 34.13 23.98 -3.51
N SER A 372 34.56 25.20 -3.20
CA SER A 372 34.58 25.74 -1.84
C SER A 372 34.53 27.27 -1.82
N PHE A 373 34.18 27.84 -0.67
CA PHE A 373 34.40 29.26 -0.36
C PHE A 373 34.76 29.42 1.13
N GLU A 374 35.27 30.60 1.49
CA GLU A 374 35.55 30.98 2.88
C GLU A 374 34.78 32.25 3.23
N VAL A 375 34.28 32.33 4.47
CA VAL A 375 33.61 33.54 4.98
C VAL A 375 34.56 34.38 5.83
N SER A 376 34.21 35.64 6.06
CA SER A 376 35.01 36.49 6.96
C SER A 376 35.01 35.95 8.39
N LYS A 377 36.07 36.29 9.15
CA LYS A 377 36.17 35.89 10.57
C LYS A 377 35.02 36.44 11.42
N GLU A 378 34.46 37.59 11.04
CA GLU A 378 33.31 38.18 11.71
C GLU A 378 32.05 37.35 11.46
N THR A 379 31.81 36.97 10.20
CA THR A 379 30.70 36.08 9.81
C THR A 379 30.79 34.72 10.53
N LEU A 380 31.98 34.12 10.60
CA LEU A 380 32.20 32.87 11.33
C LEU A 380 31.91 33.02 12.84
N LYS A 381 32.46 34.05 13.49
CA LYS A 381 32.25 34.28 14.93
C LYS A 381 30.77 34.50 15.25
N LEU A 382 30.05 35.25 14.41
CA LEU A 382 28.62 35.44 14.58
C LEU A 382 27.86 34.11 14.44
N ALA A 383 28.20 33.29 13.44
CA ALA A 383 27.61 31.96 13.29
C ALA A 383 27.86 31.08 14.52
N GLN A 384 29.08 31.04 15.05
CA GLN A 384 29.47 30.30 16.25
C GLN A 384 28.77 30.79 17.53
N SER A 385 28.36 32.07 17.59
CA SER A 385 27.60 32.60 18.74
C SER A 385 26.12 32.15 18.74
N ILE A 386 25.64 31.63 17.61
CA ILE A 386 24.25 31.21 17.44
C ILE A 386 24.15 29.68 17.40
N MET A 387 25.16 29.02 16.81
CA MET A 387 25.18 27.58 16.59
C MET A 387 26.48 26.93 17.02
N ASP A 388 26.37 25.73 17.60
CA ASP A 388 27.46 24.80 17.82
C ASP A 388 27.24 23.55 16.94
N SER A 389 28.23 22.68 16.81
CA SER A 389 28.10 21.44 16.06
C SER A 389 28.90 20.28 16.64
N SER A 390 28.57 19.06 16.22
CA SER A 390 29.37 17.86 16.44
C SER A 390 29.18 16.86 15.30
N MET A 391 30.18 16.01 15.09
CA MET A 391 30.16 14.93 14.11
C MET A 391 30.19 13.59 14.83
N ILE A 392 29.33 12.67 14.42
CA ILE A 392 29.18 11.33 14.99
C ILE A 392 29.44 10.25 13.92
N THR A 393 30.18 9.19 14.26
CA THR A 393 30.48 8.07 13.33
C THR A 393 29.41 6.97 13.39
N ASN A 394 29.46 6.02 12.44
CA ASN A 394 28.57 4.86 12.42
C ASN A 394 28.71 3.98 13.67
N GLU A 395 29.93 3.74 14.14
CA GLU A 395 30.18 2.92 15.34
C GLU A 395 29.58 3.57 16.58
N GLN A 396 29.77 4.90 16.70
CA GLN A 396 29.17 5.70 17.76
C GLN A 396 27.65 5.72 17.69
N THR A 397 27.08 5.73 16.48
CA THR A 397 25.64 5.68 16.25
C THR A 397 25.05 4.37 16.77
N VAL A 398 25.63 3.22 16.39
CA VAL A 398 25.19 1.89 16.86
C VAL A 398 25.30 1.77 18.37
N GLU A 399 26.43 2.19 18.97
CA GLU A 399 26.62 2.15 20.42
C GLU A 399 25.63 3.07 21.16
N THR A 400 25.22 4.19 20.54
CA THR A 400 24.21 5.09 21.12
C THR A 400 22.81 4.47 21.12
N ILE A 401 22.43 3.77 20.05
CA ILE A 401 21.16 3.01 20.00
C ILE A 401 21.18 1.96 21.13
N LYS A 402 22.26 1.19 21.22
CA LYS A 402 22.48 0.13 22.21
C LYS A 402 22.41 0.65 23.65
N SER A 403 23.16 1.70 23.95
CA SER A 403 23.23 2.28 25.29
C SER A 403 21.93 2.97 25.70
N THR A 404 21.22 3.63 24.78
CA THR A 404 19.92 4.23 25.07
C THR A 404 18.89 3.16 25.43
N TYR A 405 18.80 2.08 24.63
CA TYR A 405 17.90 0.96 24.90
C TYR A 405 18.18 0.30 26.26
N LYS A 406 19.46 0.17 26.64
CA LYS A 406 19.86 -0.42 27.91
C LYS A 406 19.62 0.47 29.12
N ASN A 407 19.86 1.77 28.98
CA ASN A 407 19.93 2.70 30.11
C ASN A 407 18.62 3.44 30.40
N THR A 408 17.62 3.33 29.53
CA THR A 408 16.29 3.90 29.73
C THR A 408 15.36 2.89 30.38
N SER A 409 14.49 3.32 31.30
CA SER A 409 13.63 2.38 32.05
C SER A 409 12.56 1.70 31.20
N ASN A 410 12.22 2.29 30.05
CA ASN A 410 11.24 1.78 29.10
C ASN A 410 11.88 1.14 27.85
N ASN A 411 13.20 0.92 27.86
CA ASN A 411 13.93 0.38 26.72
C ASN A 411 13.68 1.16 25.41
N TYR A 412 13.82 2.49 25.47
CA TYR A 412 13.55 3.37 24.34
C TYR A 412 14.47 3.04 23.14
N ILE A 413 13.87 2.82 21.97
CA ILE A 413 14.57 2.46 20.73
C ILE A 413 14.73 3.69 19.86
N LEU A 414 15.97 3.98 19.46
CA LEU A 414 16.30 5.08 18.56
C LEU A 414 16.49 4.57 17.13
N ASP A 415 16.07 5.40 16.16
CA ASP A 415 16.58 5.31 14.80
C ASP A 415 18.01 5.90 14.74
N PRO A 416 18.81 5.57 13.71
CA PRO A 416 20.19 6.04 13.60
C PRO A 416 20.32 7.58 13.53
N HIS A 417 19.37 8.30 12.94
CA HIS A 417 19.41 9.77 12.88
C HIS A 417 19.19 10.37 14.27
N SER A 418 18.21 9.87 15.01
CA SER A 418 17.97 10.29 16.40
C SER A 418 19.15 9.95 17.30
N ALA A 419 19.82 8.82 17.09
CA ALA A 419 21.02 8.44 17.84
C ALA A 419 22.18 9.44 17.65
N VAL A 420 22.39 9.96 16.43
CA VAL A 420 23.36 11.06 16.18
C VAL A 420 23.01 12.31 17.00
N GLY A 421 21.72 12.66 17.08
CA GLY A 421 21.23 13.77 17.91
C GLY A 421 21.42 13.53 19.41
N ILE A 422 21.10 12.33 19.90
CA ILE A 422 21.24 11.97 21.31
C ILE A 422 22.70 12.00 21.75
N LEU A 423 23.61 11.39 20.99
CA LEU A 423 25.02 11.40 21.36
C LEU A 423 25.61 12.82 21.35
N THR A 424 25.24 13.62 20.36
CA THR A 424 25.62 15.04 20.35
C THR A 424 25.08 15.75 21.59
N SER A 425 23.85 15.48 22.00
CA SER A 425 23.27 16.06 23.22
C SER A 425 24.06 15.66 24.46
N LEU A 426 24.43 14.38 24.59
CA LEU A 426 25.25 13.89 25.69
C LEU A 426 26.63 14.56 25.73
N GLN A 427 27.29 14.74 24.59
CA GLN A 427 28.57 15.47 24.49
C GLN A 427 28.43 16.94 24.90
N LYS A 428 27.32 17.60 24.55
CA LYS A 428 27.08 18.99 24.95
C LYS A 428 26.73 19.11 26.44
N ILE A 429 25.94 18.17 26.98
CA ILE A 429 25.68 18.10 28.43
C ILE A 429 27.01 17.99 29.19
N GLU A 430 27.93 17.14 28.74
CA GLU A 430 29.26 17.02 29.34
C GLU A 430 30.08 18.31 29.23
N LYS A 431 30.10 18.92 28.03
CA LYS A 431 30.79 20.20 27.77
C LYS A 431 30.27 21.34 28.65
N ASP A 432 28.97 21.34 28.94
CA ASP A 432 28.30 22.31 29.81
C ASP A 432 28.34 21.89 31.30
N ASN A 433 29.27 20.99 31.67
CA ASN A 433 29.51 20.51 33.05
C ASN A 433 28.28 19.89 33.73
N ASN A 434 27.38 19.28 32.95
CA ASN A 434 26.11 18.71 33.43
C ASN A 434 25.23 19.73 34.18
N ASP A 435 25.23 21.01 33.74
CA ASP A 435 24.37 22.03 34.31
C ASP A 435 22.88 21.70 34.12
N SER A 436 22.21 21.37 35.22
CA SER A 436 20.79 21.00 35.23
C SER A 436 19.82 22.12 34.85
N SER A 437 20.29 23.39 34.87
CA SER A 437 19.51 24.55 34.41
C SER A 437 19.41 24.62 32.88
N ILE A 438 20.25 23.86 32.16
CA ILE A 438 20.21 23.74 30.71
C ILE A 438 19.46 22.45 30.35
N LYS A 439 18.36 22.59 29.60
CA LYS A 439 17.59 21.47 29.06
C LYS A 439 17.93 21.28 27.58
N TYR A 440 18.13 20.03 27.18
CA TYR A 440 18.46 19.65 25.82
C TYR A 440 17.26 18.98 25.18
N ILE A 441 16.79 19.51 24.06
CA ILE A 441 15.75 18.88 23.25
C ILE A 441 16.41 18.36 21.98
N SER A 442 16.63 17.06 21.91
CA SER A 442 17.08 16.38 20.70
C SER A 442 15.89 16.10 19.79
N LEU A 443 16.04 16.26 18.49
CA LEU A 443 14.96 15.98 17.52
C LEU A 443 15.02 14.53 17.05
N SER A 444 13.93 13.80 17.22
CA SER A 444 13.79 12.45 16.68
C SER A 444 13.11 12.49 15.31
N THR A 445 13.92 12.35 14.27
CA THR A 445 13.52 12.71 12.91
C THR A 445 12.87 11.56 12.13
N ALA A 446 13.00 10.32 12.59
CA ALA A 446 12.37 9.16 11.98
C ALA A 446 12.02 8.09 13.02
N HIS A 447 11.03 7.25 12.70
CA HIS A 447 10.71 6.08 13.50
C HIS A 447 11.78 4.98 13.30
N PRO A 448 12.19 4.22 14.33
CA PRO A 448 13.22 3.18 14.20
C PRO A 448 12.89 2.10 13.16
N ALA A 449 11.60 1.81 12.96
CA ALA A 449 11.12 0.86 11.95
C ALA A 449 11.60 1.16 10.53
N LYS A 450 11.92 2.42 10.21
CA LYS A 450 12.41 2.82 8.89
C LYS A 450 13.84 2.35 8.60
N PHE A 451 14.58 1.94 9.62
CA PHE A 451 16.00 1.59 9.54
C PHE A 451 16.28 0.24 10.21
N SER A 452 15.52 -0.79 9.81
CA SER A 452 15.52 -2.11 10.44
C SER A 452 16.91 -2.74 10.55
N GLU A 453 17.74 -2.62 9.51
CA GLU A 453 19.07 -3.20 9.46
C GLU A 453 19.96 -2.69 10.60
N VAL A 454 20.06 -1.37 10.77
CA VAL A 454 20.91 -0.74 11.79
C VAL A 454 20.35 -0.98 13.19
N VAL A 455 19.03 -0.91 13.36
CA VAL A 455 18.38 -1.17 14.65
C VAL A 455 18.59 -2.63 15.07
N ASN A 456 18.45 -3.59 14.15
CA ASN A 456 18.72 -5.01 14.41
C ASN A 456 20.19 -5.29 14.65
N GLN A 457 21.10 -4.62 13.93
CA GLN A 457 22.53 -4.71 14.22
C GLN A 457 22.86 -4.23 15.64
N ALA A 458 22.20 -3.17 16.12
CA ALA A 458 22.44 -2.64 17.46
C ALA A 458 21.81 -3.49 18.57
N LEU A 459 20.60 -4.02 18.35
CA LEU A 459 19.76 -4.59 19.41
C LEU A 459 19.50 -6.10 19.28
N GLY A 460 19.85 -6.73 18.17
CA GLY A 460 19.52 -8.13 17.87
C GLY A 460 20.07 -9.16 18.86
N GLU A 461 21.12 -8.82 19.61
CA GLU A 461 21.72 -9.67 20.64
C GLU A 461 21.05 -9.53 22.02
N PHE A 462 20.13 -8.57 22.22
CA PHE A 462 19.47 -8.38 23.50
C PHE A 462 18.32 -9.38 23.68
N GLU A 463 18.38 -10.13 24.78
CA GLU A 463 17.30 -11.03 25.16
C GLU A 463 15.99 -10.24 25.35
N GLY A 464 14.92 -10.69 24.69
CA GLY A 464 13.62 -10.04 24.72
C GLY A 464 13.42 -8.91 23.71
N TYR A 465 14.44 -8.49 22.95
CA TYR A 465 14.24 -7.60 21.81
C TYR A 465 13.65 -8.36 20.62
N SER A 466 12.68 -7.75 19.93
CA SER A 466 12.16 -8.23 18.65
C SER A 466 11.69 -7.05 17.81
N PHE A 467 12.24 -6.93 16.60
CA PHE A 467 11.88 -5.88 15.68
C PHE A 467 10.40 -5.94 15.29
N GLU A 468 9.89 -7.14 15.00
CA GLU A 468 8.52 -7.34 14.52
C GLU A 468 7.46 -6.99 15.57
N SER A 469 7.76 -7.19 16.86
CA SER A 469 6.79 -7.01 17.94
C SER A 469 6.94 -5.68 18.68
N GLN A 470 8.15 -5.13 18.77
CA GLN A 470 8.43 -3.90 19.53
C GLN A 470 8.68 -2.68 18.65
N VAL A 471 9.13 -2.87 17.40
CA VAL A 471 9.53 -1.77 16.52
C VAL A 471 8.57 -1.60 15.35
N LEU A 472 8.23 -2.65 14.61
CA LEU A 472 7.46 -2.53 13.37
C LEU A 472 5.97 -2.27 13.66
N PRO A 473 5.44 -1.07 13.36
CA PRO A 473 4.03 -0.75 13.58
C PRO A 473 3.13 -1.58 12.65
N GLU A 474 1.96 -1.97 13.15
CA GLU A 474 0.98 -2.76 12.38
C GLU A 474 0.53 -2.07 11.07
N GLU A 475 0.50 -0.73 11.02
CA GLU A 475 0.21 0.01 9.78
C GLU A 475 1.31 -0.17 8.73
N LEU A 476 2.59 -0.14 9.14
CA LEU A 476 3.72 -0.35 8.24
C LEU A 476 3.83 -1.81 7.79
N LYS A 477 3.51 -2.75 8.68
CA LYS A 477 3.50 -4.19 8.38
C LYS A 477 2.52 -4.53 7.26
N LYS A 478 1.34 -3.87 7.23
CA LYS A 478 0.32 -4.05 6.19
C LYS A 478 0.80 -3.60 4.81
N LEU A 479 1.70 -2.62 4.71
CA LEU A 479 2.15 -2.07 3.42
C LEU A 479 2.75 -3.15 2.50
N SER A 480 3.49 -4.10 3.06
CA SER A 480 4.10 -5.22 2.32
C SER A 480 3.08 -6.11 1.56
N SER A 481 1.81 -6.09 1.99
CA SER A 481 0.71 -6.85 1.38
C SER A 481 -0.15 -6.03 0.42
N LEU A 482 0.05 -4.72 0.34
CA LEU A 482 -0.72 -3.83 -0.52
C LEU A 482 -0.20 -3.89 -1.97
N PRO A 483 -1.08 -3.70 -2.97
CA PRO A 483 -0.67 -3.59 -4.37
C PRO A 483 0.29 -2.41 -4.56
N LYS A 484 1.33 -2.62 -5.37
CA LYS A 484 2.30 -1.59 -5.74
C LYS A 484 2.00 -1.04 -7.14
N LYS A 485 2.03 0.28 -7.31
CA LYS A 485 2.00 0.99 -8.59
C LYS A 485 3.42 1.40 -8.94
N ILE A 486 4.12 0.62 -9.76
CA ILE A 486 5.52 0.88 -10.14
C ILE A 486 5.63 1.00 -11.66
N LYS A 487 6.26 2.07 -12.15
CA LYS A 487 6.68 2.19 -13.55
C LYS A 487 8.20 2.01 -13.62
N LEU A 488 8.66 1.00 -14.34
CA LEU A 488 10.10 0.74 -14.51
C LEU A 488 10.67 1.63 -15.62
N ILE A 489 11.81 2.28 -15.34
CA ILE A 489 12.64 3.00 -16.31
C ILE A 489 13.92 2.19 -16.51
N GLU A 490 13.98 1.44 -17.61
CA GLU A 490 15.08 0.49 -17.87
C GLU A 490 16.39 1.16 -18.27
N THR A 491 16.31 2.34 -18.90
CA THR A 491 17.47 3.09 -19.40
C THR A 491 17.51 4.46 -18.74
N VAL A 492 18.67 4.84 -18.20
CA VAL A 492 18.92 6.18 -17.66
C VAL A 492 19.05 7.15 -18.83
N ASP A 493 17.92 7.68 -19.30
CA ASP A 493 17.84 8.59 -20.43
C ASP A 493 16.75 9.64 -20.21
N LEU A 494 17.07 10.90 -20.52
CA LEU A 494 16.17 12.03 -20.33
C LEU A 494 14.90 11.92 -21.19
N LYS A 495 15.05 11.50 -22.45
CA LYS A 495 13.92 11.40 -23.38
C LYS A 495 12.94 10.33 -22.92
N VAL A 496 13.45 9.19 -22.43
CA VAL A 496 12.63 8.12 -21.84
C VAL A 496 11.84 8.65 -20.65
N LEU A 497 12.47 9.42 -19.75
CA LEU A 497 11.78 10.02 -18.61
C LEU A 497 10.68 11.01 -19.04
N GLU A 498 10.99 11.90 -19.98
CA GLU A 498 10.02 12.85 -20.53
C GLU A 498 8.82 12.14 -21.15
N ASP A 499 9.06 11.11 -21.96
CA ASP A 499 8.01 10.37 -22.65
C ASP A 499 7.08 9.69 -21.65
N VAL A 500 7.62 9.14 -20.56
CA VAL A 500 6.81 8.57 -19.47
C VAL A 500 6.01 9.65 -18.73
N ILE A 501 6.60 10.80 -18.42
CA ILE A 501 5.88 11.90 -17.77
C ILE A 501 4.70 12.35 -18.64
N VAL A 502 4.93 12.52 -19.94
CA VAL A 502 3.88 12.93 -20.89
C VAL A 502 2.78 11.87 -20.99
N GLU A 503 3.14 10.59 -21.13
CA GLU A 503 2.20 9.48 -21.21
C GLU A 503 1.24 9.45 -20.01
N GLU A 504 1.77 9.60 -18.79
CA GLU A 504 0.96 9.55 -17.58
C GLU A 504 0.12 10.82 -17.38
N LEU A 505 0.63 12.01 -17.73
CA LEU A 505 -0.16 13.25 -17.70
C LEU A 505 -1.34 13.21 -18.68
N GLU A 506 -1.15 12.66 -19.89
CA GLU A 506 -2.23 12.50 -20.86
C GLU A 506 -3.30 11.51 -20.38
N LYS A 507 -2.91 10.44 -19.68
CA LYS A 507 -3.84 9.50 -19.04
C LYS A 507 -4.67 10.18 -17.96
N GLU A 508 -4.03 10.96 -17.08
CA GLU A 508 -4.73 11.74 -16.05
C GLU A 508 -5.73 12.71 -16.68
N GLU A 509 -5.34 13.44 -17.72
CA GLU A 509 -6.23 14.40 -18.39
C GLU A 509 -7.45 13.71 -19.01
N LYS A 510 -7.24 12.56 -19.66
CA LYS A 510 -8.32 11.77 -20.26
C LYS A 510 -9.30 11.27 -19.19
N GLN A 511 -8.81 10.78 -18.05
CA GLN A 511 -9.64 10.36 -16.93
C GLN A 511 -10.44 11.54 -16.34
N ARG A 512 -9.80 12.71 -16.16
CA ARG A 512 -10.49 13.92 -15.69
C ARG A 512 -11.60 14.35 -16.64
N LYS A 513 -11.39 14.29 -17.96
CA LYS A 513 -12.42 14.60 -18.97
C LYS A 513 -13.59 13.62 -18.96
N LEU A 514 -13.31 12.32 -18.78
CA LEU A 514 -14.34 11.28 -18.65
C LEU A 514 -15.20 11.48 -17.39
N GLN A 515 -14.57 11.72 -16.24
CA GLN A 515 -15.29 11.98 -14.97
C GLN A 515 -16.19 13.22 -15.07
N ARG A 516 -15.73 14.30 -15.71
CA ARG A 516 -16.54 15.51 -15.93
C ARG A 516 -17.73 15.27 -16.85
N SER A 517 -17.52 14.52 -17.94
CA SER A 517 -18.59 14.18 -18.88
C SER A 517 -19.68 13.32 -18.22
N ALA A 518 -19.31 12.39 -17.33
CA ALA A 518 -20.26 11.60 -16.57
C ALA A 518 -21.07 12.43 -15.56
N MET A 519 -20.44 13.43 -14.91
CA MET A 519 -21.13 14.34 -14.00
C MET A 519 -22.07 15.32 -14.72
N SER A 520 -21.69 15.81 -15.91
CA SER A 520 -22.56 16.71 -16.70
C SER A 520 -23.77 15.96 -17.27
N GLN A 521 -23.60 14.73 -17.75
CA GLN A 521 -24.71 13.87 -18.20
C GLN A 521 -25.66 13.50 -17.06
N SER A 522 -25.13 13.18 -15.87
CA SER A 522 -25.95 12.90 -14.68
C SER A 522 -26.77 14.13 -14.27
N SER A 523 -26.17 15.33 -14.35
CA SER A 523 -26.86 16.59 -14.04
C SER A 523 -27.95 16.93 -15.06
N GLN A 524 -27.71 16.64 -16.35
CA GLN A 524 -28.70 16.81 -17.42
C GLN A 524 -29.85 15.79 -17.31
N GLN A 525 -29.56 14.53 -16.95
CA GLN A 525 -30.57 13.52 -16.68
C GLN A 525 -31.44 13.88 -15.47
N LEU A 526 -30.84 14.44 -14.40
CA LEU A 526 -31.59 14.94 -13.24
C LEU A 526 -32.52 16.11 -13.62
N HIS A 527 -32.08 16.98 -14.53
CA HIS A 527 -32.91 18.09 -15.05
C HIS A 527 -34.05 17.59 -15.95
N ALA A 528 -33.79 16.61 -16.81
CA ALA A 528 -34.79 15.97 -17.67
C ALA A 528 -35.81 15.16 -16.85
N GLN A 529 -35.37 14.44 -15.81
CA GLN A 529 -36.26 13.72 -14.90
C GLN A 529 -37.16 14.67 -14.09
N ASN A 530 -36.65 15.81 -13.65
CA ASN A 530 -37.47 16.83 -12.97
C ASN A 530 -38.51 17.48 -13.90
N GLN A 531 -38.20 17.69 -15.18
CA GLN A 531 -39.17 18.17 -16.17
C GLN A 531 -40.23 17.10 -16.52
N HIS A 532 -39.82 15.83 -16.64
CA HIS A 532 -40.74 14.72 -16.86
C HIS A 532 -41.65 14.46 -15.64
N GLN A 533 -41.16 14.61 -14.41
CA GLN A 533 -41.98 14.50 -13.19
C GLN A 533 -43.03 15.62 -13.11
N GLN A 534 -42.72 16.85 -13.52
CA GLN A 534 -43.71 17.93 -13.55
C GLN A 534 -44.81 17.70 -14.60
N GLN A 535 -44.46 17.15 -15.77
CA GLN A 535 -45.45 16.79 -16.79
C GLN A 535 -46.28 15.56 -16.36
N ALA A 536 -45.65 14.57 -15.71
CA ALA A 536 -46.33 13.38 -15.19
C ALA A 536 -47.30 13.72 -14.05
N GLN A 537 -46.97 14.68 -13.17
CA GLN A 537 -47.87 15.15 -12.12
C GLN A 537 -49.12 15.87 -12.67
N GLN A 538 -48.98 16.63 -13.76
CA GLN A 538 -50.14 17.24 -14.45
C GLN A 538 -51.03 16.19 -15.13
N GLN A 539 -50.44 15.13 -15.68
CA GLN A 539 -51.21 14.03 -16.29
C GLN A 539 -51.84 13.10 -15.23
N GLN A 540 -51.17 12.86 -14.10
CA GLN A 540 -51.70 12.06 -12.99
C GLN A 540 -52.92 12.71 -12.32
N GLN A 541 -52.98 14.04 -12.23
CA GLN A 541 -54.19 14.73 -11.74
C GLN A 541 -55.41 14.55 -12.68
N GLN A 542 -55.19 14.39 -13.99
CA GLN A 542 -56.26 14.10 -14.94
C GLN A 542 -56.64 12.61 -14.94
N HIS A 543 -55.69 11.70 -14.71
CA HIS A 543 -55.94 10.26 -14.64
C HIS A 543 -56.55 9.79 -13.31
N GLN A 544 -56.28 10.46 -12.18
CA GLN A 544 -56.91 10.15 -10.88
C GLN A 544 -58.43 10.39 -10.85
N GLN A 545 -58.97 11.27 -11.71
CA GLN A 545 -60.41 11.42 -11.89
C GLN A 545 -61.05 10.30 -12.73
N GLN A 546 -60.28 9.61 -13.57
CA GLN A 546 -60.78 8.52 -14.41
C GLN A 546 -60.59 7.14 -13.78
N GLN A 547 -59.59 6.95 -12.91
CA GLN A 547 -59.28 5.66 -12.29
C GLN A 547 -60.18 5.29 -11.09
N GLN A 548 -60.98 6.21 -10.54
CA GLN A 548 -62.02 5.86 -9.55
C GLN A 548 -63.20 5.05 -10.12
N GLN A 549 -63.30 4.89 -11.44
CA GLN A 549 -64.37 4.10 -12.08
C GLN A 549 -63.95 2.70 -12.55
N GLN A 550 -62.68 2.29 -12.40
CA GLN A 550 -62.20 1.01 -12.95
C GLN A 550 -61.42 0.16 -11.94
N GLN A 551 -61.76 0.25 -10.65
CA GLN A 551 -61.44 -0.80 -9.67
C GLN A 551 -62.68 -1.67 -9.38
N GLN A 552 -63.16 -2.34 -10.44
CA GLN A 552 -63.89 -3.61 -10.33
C GLN A 552 -63.48 -4.47 -11.52
N GLN A 553 -62.40 -5.25 -11.38
CA GLN A 553 -62.32 -6.65 -11.82
C GLN A 553 -60.91 -7.23 -11.64
N GLN A 554 -60.85 -8.16 -10.69
CA GLN A 554 -60.15 -9.46 -10.75
C GLN A 554 -58.64 -9.56 -10.48
N GLN A 555 -58.38 -10.33 -9.41
CA GLN A 555 -57.15 -10.97 -8.94
C GLN A 555 -56.72 -12.14 -9.85
N GLN A 556 -55.42 -12.51 -9.78
CA GLN A 556 -54.75 -13.84 -9.94
C GLN A 556 -53.38 -13.63 -10.63
N GLN A 557 -52.21 -14.19 -10.31
CA GLN A 557 -51.71 -15.36 -9.56
C GLN A 557 -50.19 -15.12 -9.25
N GLN A 558 -49.60 -15.80 -8.25
CA GLN A 558 -48.15 -15.92 -8.01
C GLN A 558 -47.53 -17.09 -8.81
N PRO A 559 -46.20 -17.08 -9.09
CA PRO A 559 -45.36 -18.13 -8.47
C PRO A 559 -43.91 -17.75 -8.10
N LEU A 560 -43.41 -18.57 -7.16
CA LEU A 560 -42.07 -18.80 -6.57
C LEU A 560 -40.80 -18.43 -7.36
N GLN A 561 -39.79 -17.90 -6.63
CA GLN A 561 -38.38 -17.85 -7.05
C GLN A 561 -37.49 -18.86 -6.29
N PRO A 562 -36.39 -19.34 -6.90
CA PRO A 562 -35.51 -20.40 -6.38
C PRO A 562 -34.53 -19.89 -5.31
N THR A 563 -34.18 -20.80 -4.39
CA THR A 563 -33.05 -20.69 -3.45
C THR A 563 -31.73 -20.46 -4.15
N SER A 564 -31.06 -19.36 -3.81
CA SER A 564 -29.71 -19.01 -4.27
C SER A 564 -28.66 -19.92 -3.64
N ILE A 565 -27.89 -20.59 -4.51
CA ILE A 565 -26.65 -21.31 -4.20
C ILE A 565 -25.61 -20.28 -3.74
N ASN A 566 -25.02 -20.48 -2.56
CA ASN A 566 -23.91 -19.64 -2.09
C ASN A 566 -22.62 -20.09 -2.79
N LEU A 567 -22.39 -19.49 -3.95
CA LEU A 567 -21.12 -19.54 -4.66
C LEU A 567 -19.99 -19.02 -3.77
N LYS A 568 -18.80 -19.62 -3.87
CA LYS A 568 -17.61 -18.96 -3.33
C LYS A 568 -17.43 -17.65 -4.10
N PRO A 569 -16.84 -16.60 -3.50
CA PRO A 569 -16.72 -15.28 -4.13
C PRO A 569 -16.06 -15.30 -5.54
N THR A 570 -15.35 -16.37 -5.86
CA THR A 570 -14.56 -16.57 -7.08
C THR A 570 -15.23 -17.43 -8.17
N ASP A 571 -16.39 -18.02 -7.89
CA ASP A 571 -17.23 -18.70 -8.89
C ASP A 571 -18.08 -17.71 -9.71
N ILE A 572 -18.05 -16.42 -9.34
CA ILE A 572 -18.79 -15.36 -10.02
C ILE A 572 -18.01 -14.92 -11.25
N THR A 573 -18.61 -15.09 -12.43
CA THR A 573 -18.05 -14.58 -13.68
C THR A 573 -18.49 -13.15 -13.92
N ILE A 574 -17.54 -12.26 -14.22
CA ILE A 574 -17.84 -10.86 -14.53
C ILE A 574 -18.11 -10.69 -16.04
N SER A 575 -19.18 -9.97 -16.39
CA SER A 575 -19.55 -9.65 -17.78
C SER A 575 -18.49 -8.76 -18.46
N LYS A 576 -18.24 -8.97 -19.76
CA LYS A 576 -17.24 -8.22 -20.56
C LYS A 576 -17.47 -6.71 -20.60
N SER A 577 -18.69 -6.25 -20.38
CA SER A 577 -18.99 -4.80 -20.29
C SER A 577 -18.46 -4.18 -18.98
N LEU A 578 -18.38 -4.95 -17.89
CA LEU A 578 -17.75 -4.55 -16.63
C LEU A 578 -16.21 -4.70 -16.68
N GLU A 579 -15.67 -5.62 -17.49
CA GLU A 579 -14.22 -5.69 -17.86
C GLU A 579 -13.73 -4.44 -18.57
N ALA A 580 -14.58 -3.84 -19.40
CA ALA A 580 -14.22 -2.60 -20.09
C ALA A 580 -14.34 -1.34 -19.22
N LEU A 581 -15.24 -1.33 -18.22
CA LEU A 581 -15.54 -0.16 -17.38
C LEU A 581 -14.71 -0.09 -16.09
N PHE A 582 -14.34 -1.24 -15.52
CA PHE A 582 -13.50 -1.31 -14.32
C PHE A 582 -12.38 -2.35 -14.50
N PRO A 583 -11.44 -2.11 -15.45
CA PRO A 583 -10.40 -3.08 -15.80
C PRO A 583 -9.55 -3.49 -14.59
N GLU A 584 -9.28 -2.54 -13.70
CA GLU A 584 -8.49 -2.76 -12.48
C GLU A 584 -9.20 -3.63 -11.45
N LYS A 585 -10.55 -3.57 -11.35
CA LYS A 585 -11.29 -4.44 -10.42
C LYS A 585 -11.32 -5.88 -10.90
N ILE A 586 -11.18 -6.09 -12.20
CA ILE A 586 -11.15 -7.43 -12.80
C ILE A 586 -9.74 -7.97 -12.87
N GLU A 587 -8.73 -7.13 -13.02
CA GLU A 587 -7.36 -7.49 -12.72
C GLU A 587 -7.20 -7.86 -11.24
N LEU A 588 -7.87 -7.14 -10.32
CA LEU A 588 -7.94 -7.51 -8.90
C LEU A 588 -8.68 -8.82 -8.69
N PHE A 589 -9.81 -9.04 -9.38
CA PHE A 589 -10.55 -10.31 -9.31
C PHE A 589 -9.72 -11.48 -9.86
N ASN A 590 -9.00 -11.29 -10.97
CA ASN A 590 -8.09 -12.28 -11.56
C ASN A 590 -6.84 -12.50 -10.71
N LYS A 591 -6.31 -11.46 -10.05
CA LYS A 591 -5.25 -11.56 -9.05
C LYS A 591 -5.75 -12.24 -7.77
N LEU A 592 -6.99 -12.02 -7.36
CA LEU A 592 -7.63 -12.71 -6.25
C LEU A 592 -7.86 -14.18 -6.60
N LYS A 593 -8.28 -14.50 -7.83
CA LYS A 593 -8.39 -15.86 -8.38
C LYS A 593 -7.03 -16.54 -8.53
N ALA A 594 -5.99 -15.80 -8.91
CA ALA A 594 -4.60 -16.29 -8.95
C ALA A 594 -4.00 -16.48 -7.55
N LYS A 595 -4.30 -15.60 -6.60
CA LYS A 595 -3.94 -15.71 -5.17
C LYS A 595 -4.72 -16.81 -4.48
N GLU A 596 -5.97 -17.04 -4.85
CA GLU A 596 -6.77 -18.18 -4.38
C GLU A 596 -6.21 -19.47 -4.96
N ARG A 597 -5.81 -19.51 -6.24
CA ARG A 597 -5.06 -20.66 -6.81
C ARG A 597 -3.71 -20.88 -6.13
N GLU A 598 -2.99 -19.81 -5.78
CA GLU A 598 -1.71 -19.88 -5.05
C GLU A 598 -1.93 -20.33 -3.59
N LEU A 599 -3.02 -19.88 -2.97
CA LEU A 599 -3.46 -20.28 -1.64
C LEU A 599 -3.95 -21.73 -1.65
N ASP A 600 -4.67 -22.17 -2.67
CA ASP A 600 -5.06 -23.56 -2.89
C ASP A 600 -3.83 -24.42 -3.18
N LEU A 601 -2.81 -23.90 -3.88
CA LEU A 601 -1.52 -24.58 -4.05
C LEU A 601 -0.74 -24.65 -2.73
N MET A 602 -0.80 -23.62 -1.87
CA MET A 602 -0.17 -23.61 -0.55
C MET A 602 -0.93 -24.46 0.48
N ILE A 603 -2.26 -24.45 0.45
CA ILE A 603 -3.16 -25.26 1.26
C ILE A 603 -3.01 -26.71 0.80
N ASN A 604 -2.96 -26.98 -0.51
CA ASN A 604 -2.58 -28.29 -1.01
C ASN A 604 -1.18 -28.63 -0.53
N LYS A 605 -0.15 -27.80 -0.70
CA LYS A 605 1.22 -28.07 -0.20
C LYS A 605 1.27 -28.37 1.31
N LYS A 606 0.54 -27.61 2.14
CA LYS A 606 0.40 -27.83 3.59
C LYS A 606 -0.45 -29.06 3.92
N MET A 607 -1.48 -29.35 3.15
CA MET A 607 -2.31 -30.55 3.25
C MET A 607 -1.51 -31.79 2.84
N ILE A 608 -0.60 -31.66 1.88
CA ILE A 608 0.36 -32.67 1.44
C ILE A 608 1.39 -32.90 2.55
N ASP A 609 1.96 -31.84 3.12
CA ASP A 609 2.83 -31.95 4.30
C ASP A 609 2.12 -32.66 5.47
N LEU A 610 0.84 -32.34 5.70
CA LEU A 610 0.00 -32.95 6.73
C LEU A 610 -0.40 -34.39 6.40
N GLN A 611 -0.71 -34.71 5.13
CA GLN A 611 -1.03 -36.05 4.62
C GLN A 611 0.19 -36.97 4.64
N ASP A 612 1.37 -36.47 4.27
CA ASP A 612 2.65 -37.17 4.33
C ASP A 612 3.03 -37.44 5.79
N TYR A 613 2.84 -36.45 6.68
CA TYR A 613 2.98 -36.65 8.13
C TYR A 613 1.97 -37.69 8.66
N GLN A 614 0.75 -37.71 8.12
CA GLN A 614 -0.28 -38.70 8.44
C GLN A 614 0.04 -40.09 7.90
N GLN A 615 0.67 -40.23 6.72
CA GLN A 615 1.10 -41.52 6.16
C GLN A 615 2.24 -42.12 6.99
N VAL A 616 3.22 -41.30 7.36
CA VAL A 616 4.32 -41.70 8.27
C VAL A 616 3.78 -42.13 9.64
N LEU A 617 2.72 -41.48 10.13
CA LEU A 617 2.08 -41.81 11.40
C LEU A 617 1.09 -42.98 11.35
N ASN A 618 0.38 -43.19 10.24
CA ASN A 618 -0.71 -44.18 10.16
C ASN A 618 -0.24 -45.55 9.68
N ASN A 619 0.82 -45.68 8.88
CA ASN A 619 1.26 -46.97 8.34
C ASN A 619 2.78 -47.14 8.46
N GLY A 620 3.22 -47.79 9.54
CA GLY A 620 4.49 -48.49 9.48
C GLY A 620 4.46 -49.46 8.30
N LEU A 621 5.35 -49.26 7.32
CA LEU A 621 5.61 -50.13 6.17
C LEU A 621 4.44 -50.29 5.18
N ILE A 622 4.25 -49.32 4.28
CA ILE A 622 3.79 -49.62 2.92
C ILE A 622 4.80 -48.99 1.96
N GLU A 623 5.77 -49.79 1.51
CA GLU A 623 6.51 -49.47 0.29
C GLU A 623 5.50 -49.42 -0.86
N SER A 624 5.34 -48.26 -1.51
CA SER A 624 4.58 -48.16 -2.74
C SER A 624 5.26 -49.02 -3.81
N ASN A 625 4.77 -50.24 -4.01
CA ASN A 625 5.25 -51.09 -5.10
C ASN A 625 4.68 -50.56 -6.43
N GLU A 626 5.54 -50.27 -7.41
CA GLU A 626 5.17 -49.83 -8.76
C GLU A 626 4.23 -50.81 -9.52
N LYS A 627 3.97 -51.99 -8.94
CA LYS A 627 3.06 -53.03 -9.47
C LYS A 627 1.57 -52.71 -9.33
N ASP A 628 1.20 -51.74 -8.49
CA ASP A 628 -0.20 -51.35 -8.27
C ASP A 628 -0.66 -50.16 -9.14
N ASP A 629 0.21 -49.68 -10.02
CA ASP A 629 -0.10 -48.59 -10.92
C ASP A 629 -0.88 -49.07 -12.15
N GLU A 630 -2.00 -48.41 -12.44
CA GLU A 630 -2.85 -48.61 -13.61
C GLU A 630 -2.66 -47.48 -14.63
N ILE A 631 -3.15 -47.68 -15.86
CA ILE A 631 -3.07 -46.65 -16.91
C ILE A 631 -4.46 -46.03 -17.13
N LEU A 632 -4.57 -44.73 -16.86
CA LEU A 632 -5.70 -43.89 -17.24
C LEU A 632 -5.45 -43.33 -18.64
N ARG A 633 -6.31 -43.72 -19.59
CA ARG A 633 -6.28 -43.25 -20.96
C ARG A 633 -7.29 -42.11 -21.15
N ILE A 634 -6.81 -40.95 -21.58
CA ILE A 634 -7.60 -39.75 -21.85
C ILE A 634 -7.77 -39.59 -23.37
N TYR A 635 -9.00 -39.32 -23.81
CA TYR A 635 -9.38 -39.08 -25.20
C TYR A 635 -9.84 -37.64 -25.38
N ILE A 636 -9.35 -36.97 -26.43
CA ILE A 636 -9.75 -35.61 -26.82
C ILE A 636 -10.21 -35.64 -28.28
N TYR A 637 -11.40 -35.11 -28.57
CA TYR A 637 -11.96 -35.03 -29.93
C TYR A 637 -12.99 -33.92 -30.08
N ASN A 638 -13.35 -33.56 -31.31
CA ASN A 638 -14.30 -32.49 -31.61
C ASN A 638 -15.34 -32.86 -32.68
N THR A 639 -16.50 -32.20 -32.64
CA THR A 639 -17.58 -32.34 -33.64
C THR A 639 -17.71 -31.07 -34.49
N SER A 640 -18.20 -31.19 -35.73
CA SER A 640 -18.46 -30.08 -36.67
C SER A 640 -19.80 -29.39 -36.40
N GLU A 641 -20.01 -28.24 -37.04
CA GLU A 641 -21.30 -27.53 -37.09
C GLU A 641 -22.39 -28.36 -37.82
N ASN A 642 -23.67 -28.15 -37.48
CA ASN A 642 -24.86 -28.74 -38.12
C ASN A 642 -25.05 -30.25 -37.90
N GLN A 643 -24.97 -30.69 -36.65
CA GLN A 643 -25.19 -32.09 -36.32
C GLN A 643 -26.68 -32.47 -36.43
N PRO A 644 -27.03 -33.72 -36.81
CA PRO A 644 -28.41 -34.12 -37.09
C PRO A 644 -29.40 -33.94 -35.93
N TRP A 645 -28.91 -33.82 -34.70
CA TRP A 645 -29.70 -33.59 -33.49
C TRP A 645 -29.95 -32.10 -33.18
N GLN A 646 -29.43 -31.17 -33.98
CA GLN A 646 -29.73 -29.74 -33.88
C GLN A 646 -31.08 -29.48 -34.56
N GLU A 647 -32.13 -29.19 -33.79
CA GLU A 647 -33.46 -28.88 -34.31
C GLU A 647 -33.46 -27.58 -35.14
N ASN A 648 -34.29 -27.53 -36.20
CA ASN A 648 -34.30 -26.56 -37.32
C ASN A 648 -34.35 -25.05 -36.99
N ASN A 649 -34.34 -24.63 -35.72
CA ASN A 649 -34.35 -23.22 -35.31
C ASN A 649 -33.20 -22.81 -34.37
N GLY A 650 -32.25 -23.70 -34.08
CA GLY A 650 -31.06 -23.39 -33.28
C GLY A 650 -29.86 -22.94 -34.14
N PRO A 651 -28.99 -22.02 -33.67
CA PRO A 651 -27.78 -21.66 -34.40
C PRO A 651 -26.82 -22.86 -34.53
N PRO A 652 -26.09 -23.00 -35.64
CA PRO A 652 -25.08 -24.04 -35.81
C PRO A 652 -24.05 -24.00 -34.67
N SER A 653 -23.76 -25.15 -34.06
CA SER A 653 -22.77 -25.29 -32.99
C SER A 653 -21.85 -26.51 -33.18
N TRP A 654 -20.59 -26.38 -32.74
CA TRP A 654 -19.58 -27.43 -32.65
C TRP A 654 -19.28 -27.76 -31.17
N THR A 655 -18.70 -28.94 -30.87
CA THR A 655 -18.35 -29.38 -29.50
C THR A 655 -16.93 -29.95 -29.45
N LEU A 656 -16.10 -29.54 -28.49
CA LEU A 656 -14.86 -30.23 -28.10
C LEU A 656 -15.14 -31.08 -26.83
N ARG A 657 -14.70 -32.33 -26.83
CA ARG A 657 -14.95 -33.31 -25.76
C ARG A 657 -13.64 -33.91 -25.26
N ILE A 658 -13.48 -33.97 -23.94
CA ILE A 658 -12.36 -34.60 -23.22
C ILE A 658 -12.92 -35.63 -22.24
N GLU A 659 -12.57 -36.90 -22.38
CA GLU A 659 -13.01 -37.96 -21.45
C GLU A 659 -11.86 -38.91 -21.12
N GLY A 660 -11.90 -39.60 -19.98
CA GLY A 660 -10.85 -40.55 -19.60
C GLY A 660 -11.39 -41.86 -19.03
N ARG A 661 -10.65 -42.95 -19.24
CA ARG A 661 -11.02 -44.32 -18.82
C ARG A 661 -9.78 -45.10 -18.42
N LEU A 662 -9.88 -45.92 -17.36
CA LEU A 662 -8.81 -46.86 -17.03
C LEU A 662 -8.77 -47.95 -18.11
N LEU A 663 -7.58 -48.31 -18.60
CA LEU A 663 -7.45 -49.25 -19.72
C LEU A 663 -8.00 -50.65 -19.42
N ASN A 664 -7.97 -51.06 -18.14
CA ASN A 664 -8.42 -52.37 -17.68
C ASN A 664 -9.79 -52.31 -17.00
N GLU A 665 -10.54 -51.20 -17.15
CA GLU A 665 -11.84 -50.99 -16.51
C GLU A 665 -12.89 -51.94 -17.10
N GLN A 666 -13.44 -52.84 -16.27
CA GLN A 666 -14.49 -53.80 -16.69
C GLN A 666 -15.91 -53.32 -16.37
N GLU A 667 -16.05 -52.28 -15.56
CA GLU A 667 -17.34 -51.74 -15.12
C GLU A 667 -18.02 -50.91 -16.23
N PRO A 668 -19.34 -51.08 -16.47
CA PRO A 668 -20.06 -50.29 -17.47
C PRO A 668 -20.09 -48.79 -17.11
N LEU A 669 -20.14 -47.92 -18.12
CA LEU A 669 -20.14 -46.44 -17.96
C LEU A 669 -21.20 -45.90 -16.99
N THR A 670 -22.29 -46.65 -16.78
CA THR A 670 -23.41 -46.30 -15.89
C THR A 670 -23.29 -46.89 -14.48
N SER A 671 -22.21 -47.63 -14.18
CA SER A 671 -21.99 -48.27 -12.88
C SER A 671 -21.65 -47.23 -11.81
N ILE A 672 -22.30 -47.32 -10.65
CA ILE A 672 -22.04 -46.46 -9.49
C ILE A 672 -20.67 -46.79 -8.89
N GLU A 673 -20.17 -48.02 -9.10
CA GLU A 673 -18.87 -48.49 -8.59
C GLU A 673 -17.68 -48.03 -9.47
N ARG A 674 -17.96 -47.40 -10.62
CA ARG A 674 -16.94 -46.91 -11.55
C ARG A 674 -16.24 -45.66 -10.99
N LYS A 675 -14.91 -45.65 -11.00
CA LYS A 675 -14.12 -44.48 -10.58
C LYS A 675 -14.22 -43.39 -11.64
N LYS A 676 -14.67 -42.21 -11.24
CA LYS A 676 -14.83 -41.06 -12.14
C LYS A 676 -13.48 -40.58 -12.66
N PHE A 677 -13.38 -40.22 -13.92
CA PHE A 677 -12.22 -39.64 -14.58
C PHE A 677 -11.66 -38.44 -13.79
N SER A 678 -12.54 -37.61 -13.24
CA SER A 678 -12.17 -36.47 -12.42
C SER A 678 -11.41 -36.83 -11.13
N SER A 679 -11.63 -38.00 -10.56
CA SER A 679 -10.97 -38.41 -9.30
C SER A 679 -9.45 -38.56 -9.45
N PHE A 680 -8.98 -38.72 -10.69
CA PHE A 680 -7.57 -38.88 -11.05
C PHE A 680 -6.87 -37.56 -11.39
N LEU A 681 -7.58 -36.43 -11.43
CA LEU A 681 -7.05 -35.12 -11.81
C LEU A 681 -7.19 -34.12 -10.66
N SER A 682 -6.19 -33.25 -10.49
CA SER A 682 -6.29 -32.12 -9.54
C SER A 682 -6.87 -30.87 -10.22
N SER A 683 -6.62 -30.69 -11.53
CA SER A 683 -7.28 -29.69 -12.36
C SER A 683 -7.25 -30.07 -13.84
N LEU A 684 -8.31 -29.70 -14.58
CA LEU A 684 -8.39 -29.76 -16.04
C LEU A 684 -8.90 -28.40 -16.54
N SER A 685 -8.15 -27.72 -17.39
CA SER A 685 -8.53 -26.44 -17.97
C SER A 685 -8.36 -26.41 -19.48
N VAL A 686 -9.31 -25.81 -20.19
CA VAL A 686 -9.24 -25.59 -21.64
C VAL A 686 -9.37 -24.10 -21.93
N GLU A 687 -8.37 -23.54 -22.62
CA GLU A 687 -8.35 -22.14 -23.07
C GLU A 687 -8.48 -22.09 -24.60
N LEU A 688 -9.50 -21.39 -25.12
CA LEU A 688 -9.68 -21.22 -26.56
C LEU A 688 -8.94 -19.98 -27.06
N LYS A 689 -8.19 -20.12 -28.16
CA LYS A 689 -7.40 -19.07 -28.81
C LYS A 689 -7.81 -18.87 -30.27
N PRO A 690 -8.14 -17.63 -30.70
CA PRO A 690 -8.32 -17.31 -32.12
C PRO A 690 -7.00 -17.51 -32.88
N LYS A 691 -7.00 -18.25 -34.00
CA LYS A 691 -5.77 -18.56 -34.76
C LYS A 691 -5.17 -17.34 -35.46
N ASP A 692 -5.99 -16.32 -35.69
CA ASP A 692 -5.69 -15.00 -36.26
C ASP A 692 -5.26 -13.96 -35.20
N GLY A 693 -5.23 -14.32 -33.91
CA GLY A 693 -4.79 -13.45 -32.82
C GLY A 693 -5.72 -12.27 -32.51
N ASN A 694 -6.91 -12.24 -33.11
CA ASN A 694 -7.87 -11.16 -32.93
C ASN A 694 -8.86 -11.48 -31.80
N TYR A 695 -8.58 -10.97 -30.61
CA TYR A 695 -9.32 -11.24 -29.37
C TYR A 695 -10.64 -10.45 -29.22
N GLU A 696 -11.00 -9.61 -30.19
CA GLU A 696 -12.20 -8.74 -30.13
C GLU A 696 -13.51 -9.45 -30.53
N LYS A 697 -13.45 -10.62 -31.19
CA LYS A 697 -14.66 -11.42 -31.47
C LYS A 697 -14.99 -12.29 -30.26
N GLU A 698 -16.09 -12.01 -29.59
CA GLU A 698 -16.53 -12.78 -28.42
C GLU A 698 -16.82 -14.26 -28.77
N LEU A 699 -16.16 -15.17 -28.03
CA LEU A 699 -16.42 -16.62 -28.06
C LEU A 699 -17.47 -16.94 -26.98
N GLU A 700 -18.75 -17.05 -27.30
CA GLU A 700 -19.74 -17.55 -26.33
C GLU A 700 -19.65 -19.06 -26.18
N ILE A 701 -19.31 -19.54 -24.97
CA ILE A 701 -19.15 -20.96 -24.67
C ILE A 701 -20.24 -21.43 -23.70
N LEU A 702 -20.96 -22.48 -24.08
CA LEU A 702 -21.94 -23.16 -23.24
C LEU A 702 -21.30 -24.43 -22.67
N SER A 703 -20.89 -24.40 -21.40
CA SER A 703 -20.51 -25.63 -20.66
C SER A 703 -21.78 -26.34 -20.14
N ILE A 704 -21.77 -27.68 -20.12
CA ILE A 704 -22.95 -28.48 -19.70
C ILE A 704 -23.19 -28.39 -18.17
N ASN A 705 -22.21 -27.92 -17.38
CA ASN A 705 -22.30 -27.86 -15.91
C ASN A 705 -22.39 -26.42 -15.34
N GLY A 706 -22.86 -25.46 -16.13
CA GLY A 706 -23.28 -24.15 -15.59
C GLY A 706 -22.18 -23.09 -15.39
N GLY A 707 -20.96 -23.32 -15.86
CA GLY A 707 -19.95 -22.27 -15.95
C GLY A 707 -20.09 -21.47 -17.25
N SER A 708 -20.71 -20.30 -17.21
CA SER A 708 -20.73 -19.37 -18.33
C SER A 708 -19.55 -18.41 -18.21
N ASN A 709 -18.38 -18.75 -18.78
CA ASN A 709 -17.29 -17.80 -18.92
C ASN A 709 -16.47 -18.04 -20.19
N SER A 710 -16.18 -16.98 -20.94
CA SER A 710 -15.91 -17.03 -22.38
C SER A 710 -14.43 -17.19 -22.79
N LYS A 711 -13.53 -17.59 -21.88
CA LYS A 711 -12.10 -17.80 -22.21
C LYS A 711 -11.45 -19.05 -21.59
N ILE A 712 -11.84 -19.48 -20.40
CA ILE A 712 -11.28 -20.68 -19.74
C ILE A 712 -12.40 -21.46 -19.09
N ILE A 713 -12.49 -22.76 -19.39
CA ILE A 713 -13.46 -23.66 -18.76
C ILE A 713 -12.69 -24.56 -17.81
N GLU A 714 -13.07 -24.48 -16.53
CA GLU A 714 -12.55 -25.28 -15.44
C GLU A 714 -13.66 -26.14 -14.86
N TRP A 715 -13.34 -27.38 -14.54
CA TRP A 715 -14.27 -28.33 -13.95
C TRP A 715 -14.12 -28.34 -12.42
N HIS A 716 -15.24 -28.25 -11.70
CA HIS A 716 -15.29 -28.37 -10.24
C HIS A 716 -16.32 -29.44 -9.86
N ASP A 717 -15.95 -30.35 -8.97
CA ASP A 717 -16.89 -31.33 -8.41
C ASP A 717 -17.81 -30.62 -7.40
N ASN A 718 -19.12 -30.57 -7.68
CA ASN A 718 -20.06 -29.92 -6.78
C ASN A 718 -20.52 -30.91 -5.69
N PHE A 719 -19.94 -30.80 -4.50
CA PHE A 719 -20.23 -31.69 -3.38
C PHE A 719 -21.62 -31.50 -2.75
N GLU A 720 -22.37 -30.45 -3.13
CA GLU A 720 -23.68 -30.11 -2.55
C GLU A 720 -24.85 -30.95 -3.12
N THR A 721 -24.66 -31.63 -4.25
CA THR A 721 -25.70 -32.51 -4.84
C THR A 721 -25.60 -33.93 -4.28
N ASN A 722 -26.73 -34.65 -4.17
CA ASN A 722 -26.72 -36.03 -3.66
C ASN A 722 -25.91 -36.94 -4.60
N GLU A 723 -25.10 -37.84 -4.05
CA GLU A 723 -24.18 -38.75 -4.74
C GLU A 723 -24.90 -39.51 -5.88
N ILE A 724 -26.11 -40.01 -5.61
CA ILE A 724 -26.93 -40.76 -6.58
C ILE A 724 -27.40 -39.88 -7.76
N GLU A 725 -27.69 -38.60 -7.53
CA GLU A 725 -28.08 -37.67 -8.60
C GLU A 725 -26.86 -37.17 -9.41
N ARG A 726 -25.71 -36.95 -8.74
CA ARG A 726 -24.42 -36.71 -9.39
C ARG A 726 -24.00 -37.84 -10.32
N HIS A 727 -24.19 -39.09 -9.90
CA HIS A 727 -23.86 -40.26 -10.71
C HIS A 727 -24.81 -40.48 -11.90
N LYS A 728 -26.06 -40.01 -11.83
CA LYS A 728 -27.04 -40.17 -12.91
C LYS A 728 -27.02 -39.06 -13.97
N GLN A 729 -26.54 -37.86 -13.63
CA GLN A 729 -26.67 -36.67 -14.49
C GLN A 729 -25.37 -36.18 -15.12
N GLN A 730 -24.19 -36.65 -14.69
CA GLN A 730 -22.91 -36.15 -15.19
C GLN A 730 -22.28 -37.10 -16.21
N PHE A 731 -22.11 -36.60 -17.45
CA PHE A 731 -21.10 -37.11 -18.35
C PHE A 731 -19.72 -36.95 -17.68
N ASP A 732 -18.96 -38.04 -17.55
CA ASP A 732 -17.64 -38.07 -16.88
C ASP A 732 -16.53 -37.62 -17.84
N GLY A 733 -16.65 -36.37 -18.28
CA GLY A 733 -15.79 -35.70 -19.24
C GLY A 733 -16.16 -34.22 -19.39
N LEU A 734 -15.29 -33.45 -20.04
CA LEU A 734 -15.48 -32.03 -20.29
C LEU A 734 -15.98 -31.81 -21.73
N ASP A 735 -17.16 -31.18 -21.86
CA ASP A 735 -17.72 -30.74 -23.15
C ASP A 735 -17.69 -29.20 -23.25
N VAL A 736 -17.11 -28.70 -24.34
CA VAL A 736 -16.96 -27.28 -24.67
C VAL A 736 -17.74 -26.99 -25.95
N LYS A 737 -18.81 -26.18 -25.89
CA LYS A 737 -19.71 -25.88 -27.03
C LYS A 737 -19.74 -24.39 -27.37
N ARG A 738 -19.85 -23.99 -28.65
CA ARG A 738 -20.06 -22.58 -29.05
C ARG A 738 -21.37 -22.38 -29.81
N GLY A 739 -22.12 -21.31 -29.52
CA GLY A 739 -23.29 -20.87 -30.29
C GLY A 739 -23.01 -19.66 -31.19
N GLY A 740 -23.54 -19.67 -32.42
CA GLY A 740 -24.03 -18.43 -33.06
C GLY A 740 -23.03 -17.38 -33.55
N SER A 741 -21.86 -17.74 -34.07
CA SER A 741 -21.04 -16.78 -34.83
C SER A 741 -20.20 -17.46 -35.91
N SER A 742 -20.83 -17.76 -37.04
CA SER A 742 -20.15 -17.86 -38.32
C SER A 742 -20.71 -16.75 -39.21
N ILE A 743 -19.85 -16.04 -39.93
CA ILE A 743 -20.27 -15.10 -40.97
C ILE A 743 -21.25 -15.86 -41.87
N LEU A 744 -22.50 -15.38 -41.97
CA LEU A 744 -23.45 -15.97 -42.91
C LEU A 744 -22.82 -15.83 -44.30
N LEU A 745 -22.91 -16.88 -45.12
CA LEU A 745 -22.43 -16.83 -46.51
C LEU A 745 -23.06 -15.66 -47.32
N SER A 746 -24.20 -15.13 -46.85
CA SER A 746 -24.88 -13.94 -47.39
C SER A 746 -24.16 -12.62 -47.14
N ASP A 747 -23.31 -12.55 -46.12
CA ASP A 747 -22.72 -11.31 -45.63
C ASP A 747 -21.31 -11.06 -46.21
N LEU A 748 -20.86 -11.93 -47.12
CA LEU A 748 -19.63 -11.78 -47.87
C LEU A 748 -19.90 -11.13 -49.23
N PRO A 749 -19.07 -10.15 -49.66
CA PRO A 749 -19.16 -9.58 -51.01
C PRO A 749 -19.06 -10.69 -52.07
N LYS A 750 -19.99 -10.73 -53.03
CA LYS A 750 -20.01 -11.75 -54.08
C LYS A 750 -18.68 -11.78 -54.84
N GLY A 751 -17.87 -12.83 -54.61
CA GLY A 751 -16.67 -13.10 -55.40
C GLY A 751 -15.43 -13.51 -54.62
N GLU A 752 -15.40 -13.40 -53.29
CA GLU A 752 -14.23 -13.84 -52.51
C GLU A 752 -14.32 -15.32 -52.09
N ILE A 753 -13.25 -16.06 -52.38
CA ILE A 753 -13.03 -17.42 -51.90
C ILE A 753 -12.59 -17.30 -50.44
N VAL A 754 -13.47 -17.63 -49.49
CA VAL A 754 -13.13 -17.65 -48.06
C VAL A 754 -12.04 -18.69 -47.82
N ASN A 755 -10.95 -18.25 -47.22
CA ASN A 755 -9.80 -19.08 -46.92
C ASN A 755 -10.18 -20.07 -45.80
N SER A 756 -9.96 -21.37 -46.02
CA SER A 756 -10.33 -22.43 -45.04
C SER A 756 -9.68 -22.28 -43.65
N ASN A 757 -8.65 -21.43 -43.52
CA ASN A 757 -7.93 -21.14 -42.28
C ASN A 757 -8.70 -20.25 -41.29
N GLU A 758 -9.74 -19.53 -41.71
CA GLU A 758 -10.55 -18.67 -40.83
C GLU A 758 -11.55 -19.45 -39.96
N ARG A 759 -11.60 -20.78 -40.10
CA ARG A 759 -12.56 -21.68 -39.43
C ARG A 759 -11.91 -22.70 -38.48
N GLU A 760 -10.63 -22.52 -38.17
CA GLU A 760 -9.90 -23.29 -37.16
C GLU A 760 -9.71 -22.48 -35.88
N ILE A 761 -10.04 -23.07 -34.74
CA ILE A 761 -9.87 -22.48 -33.41
C ILE A 761 -8.75 -23.24 -32.71
N SER A 762 -7.67 -22.56 -32.32
CA SER A 762 -6.64 -23.18 -31.49
C SER A 762 -7.15 -23.24 -30.06
N CYS A 763 -6.76 -24.26 -29.29
CA CYS A 763 -7.03 -24.31 -27.87
C CYS A 763 -5.84 -24.91 -27.13
N ASP A 764 -5.56 -24.39 -25.94
CA ASP A 764 -4.58 -24.97 -25.03
C ASP A 764 -5.32 -25.74 -23.94
N ILE A 765 -5.04 -27.03 -23.87
CA ILE A 765 -5.57 -27.97 -22.90
C ILE A 765 -4.48 -28.22 -21.86
N VAL A 766 -4.77 -27.97 -20.59
CA VAL A 766 -3.84 -28.18 -19.48
C VAL A 766 -4.43 -29.20 -18.52
N ILE A 767 -3.72 -30.30 -18.31
CA ILE A 767 -4.13 -31.44 -17.47
C ILE A 767 -3.13 -31.59 -16.33
N GLN A 768 -3.57 -31.41 -15.09
CA GLN A 768 -2.75 -31.68 -13.90
C GLN A 768 -3.21 -33.00 -13.25
N PRO A 769 -2.39 -34.06 -13.28
CA PRO A 769 -2.73 -35.33 -12.65
C PRO A 769 -2.64 -35.25 -11.12
N LYS A 770 -3.50 -36.01 -10.44
CA LYS A 770 -3.50 -36.19 -8.99
C LYS A 770 -2.79 -37.51 -8.66
N MET A 771 -1.51 -37.43 -8.26
CA MET A 771 -0.70 -38.61 -7.93
C MET A 771 -0.58 -38.80 -6.41
N TYR A 772 -0.67 -40.05 -5.93
CA TYR A 772 -0.46 -40.40 -4.53
C TYR A 772 0.55 -41.55 -4.39
N PRO A 773 1.54 -41.48 -3.47
CA PRO A 773 1.98 -40.27 -2.74
C PRO A 773 2.51 -39.21 -3.72
N ILE A 774 2.52 -37.95 -3.30
CA ILE A 774 2.85 -36.85 -4.22
C ILE A 774 4.34 -36.82 -4.48
N LYS A 775 4.70 -37.26 -5.69
CA LYS A 775 6.08 -37.24 -6.16
C LYS A 775 6.41 -35.84 -6.70
N LEU A 776 7.59 -35.36 -6.34
CA LEU A 776 8.17 -34.13 -6.84
C LEU A 776 9.31 -34.47 -7.80
N GLN A 777 9.47 -33.68 -8.85
CA GLN A 777 10.57 -33.84 -9.79
C GLN A 777 11.86 -33.31 -9.19
N ILE A 778 12.92 -34.10 -9.28
CA ILE A 778 14.26 -33.71 -8.85
C ILE A 778 14.88 -32.81 -9.93
N LEU A 779 15.39 -31.64 -9.51
CA LEU A 779 15.94 -30.62 -10.41
C LEU A 779 17.43 -30.79 -10.74
N LYS A 780 18.18 -31.51 -9.90
CA LYS A 780 19.64 -31.69 -10.04
C LYS A 780 20.00 -33.15 -10.26
N GLU A 781 20.74 -33.43 -11.33
CA GLU A 781 21.21 -34.77 -11.70
C GLU A 781 22.08 -35.46 -10.61
N PRO A 782 22.97 -34.78 -9.88
CA PRO A 782 23.70 -35.39 -8.76
C PRO A 782 22.80 -35.86 -7.61
N LEU A 783 21.65 -35.22 -7.40
CA LEU A 783 20.67 -35.68 -6.41
C LEU A 783 19.94 -36.94 -6.91
N ILE A 784 19.69 -37.04 -8.21
CA ILE A 784 19.17 -38.27 -8.85
C ILE A 784 20.17 -39.42 -8.68
N GLU A 785 21.48 -39.17 -8.82
CA GLU A 785 22.54 -40.16 -8.56
C GLU A 785 22.51 -40.67 -7.11
N LEU A 786 22.31 -39.77 -6.13
CA LEU A 786 22.22 -40.12 -4.71
C LEU A 786 20.94 -40.89 -4.37
N VAL A 787 19.82 -40.47 -4.95
CA VAL A 787 18.47 -40.94 -4.59
C VAL A 787 18.03 -42.15 -5.42
N GLY A 788 18.53 -42.29 -6.64
CA GLY A 788 18.26 -43.38 -7.58
C GLY A 788 16.95 -43.26 -8.37
N CYS A 789 16.26 -42.13 -8.33
CA CYS A 789 15.03 -41.89 -9.11
C CYS A 789 14.87 -40.42 -9.49
N ASN A 790 14.13 -40.14 -10.57
CA ASN A 790 13.90 -38.78 -11.08
C ASN A 790 12.76 -38.05 -10.35
N GLU A 791 11.93 -38.82 -9.65
CA GLU A 791 10.73 -38.37 -8.96
C GLU A 791 10.71 -39.00 -7.58
N ILE A 792 10.56 -38.19 -6.54
CA ILE A 792 10.58 -38.66 -5.15
C ILE A 792 9.70 -37.79 -4.25
N THR A 793 9.23 -38.34 -3.13
CA THR A 793 8.59 -37.55 -2.07
C THR A 793 9.65 -36.71 -1.33
N GLN A 794 9.26 -35.56 -0.79
CA GLN A 794 10.18 -34.73 -0.01
C GLN A 794 10.75 -35.46 1.22
N PRO A 795 9.96 -36.20 2.02
CA PRO A 795 10.47 -36.97 3.16
C PRO A 795 11.48 -38.05 2.76
N ASP A 796 11.21 -38.80 1.69
CA ASP A 796 12.13 -39.85 1.23
C ASP A 796 13.43 -39.25 0.71
N CYS A 797 13.37 -38.10 0.04
CA CYS A 797 14.55 -37.36 -0.40
C CYS A 797 15.44 -36.96 0.79
N ILE A 798 14.85 -36.34 1.82
CA ILE A 798 15.57 -35.93 3.04
C ILE A 798 16.14 -37.15 3.76
N HIS A 799 15.35 -38.22 3.89
CA HIS A 799 15.77 -39.45 4.55
C HIS A 799 16.95 -40.12 3.83
N LYS A 800 16.94 -40.18 2.49
CA LYS A 800 18.07 -40.72 1.72
C LYS A 800 19.32 -39.87 1.83
N ILE A 801 19.20 -38.53 1.79
CA ILE A 801 20.33 -37.62 2.02
C ILE A 801 20.90 -37.79 3.44
N PHE A 802 20.03 -37.88 4.45
CA PHE A 802 20.46 -38.07 5.84
C PHE A 802 21.13 -39.42 6.06
N ASN A 803 20.60 -40.50 5.48
CA ASN A 803 21.23 -41.82 5.53
C ASN A 803 22.59 -41.82 4.83
N TYR A 804 22.71 -41.13 3.69
CA TYR A 804 24.00 -40.95 3.02
C TYR A 804 25.02 -40.24 3.93
N ILE A 805 24.64 -39.12 4.56
CA ILE A 805 25.49 -38.36 5.49
C ILE A 805 25.93 -39.24 6.67
N LYS A 806 25.00 -40.05 7.21
CA LYS A 806 25.26 -40.95 8.33
C LYS A 806 26.19 -42.09 7.95
N ILE A 807 25.98 -42.74 6.82
CA ILE A 807 26.81 -43.86 6.33
C ILE A 807 28.24 -43.39 6.06
N ASN A 808 28.40 -42.18 5.52
CA ASN A 808 29.71 -41.61 5.18
C ASN A 808 30.37 -40.82 6.33
N ASN A 809 29.78 -40.82 7.54
CA ASN A 809 30.30 -40.15 8.74
C ASN A 809 30.66 -38.67 8.54
N LEU A 810 29.78 -37.89 7.91
CA LEU A 810 30.07 -36.49 7.52
C LEU A 810 29.72 -35.44 8.59
N PHE A 811 29.37 -35.83 9.81
CA PHE A 811 29.08 -34.91 10.91
C PHE A 811 30.38 -34.43 11.61
N GLU A 812 30.55 -33.12 11.73
CA GLU A 812 31.62 -32.46 12.50
C GLU A 812 31.02 -31.58 13.60
N ILE A 813 31.63 -31.61 14.80
CA ILE A 813 31.26 -30.74 15.92
C ILE A 813 32.33 -29.66 16.04
N SER A 814 31.98 -28.39 15.86
CA SER A 814 32.90 -27.28 16.02
C SER A 814 32.65 -26.53 17.33
N ASN A 815 33.72 -26.33 18.11
CA ASN A 815 33.73 -25.47 19.29
C ASN A 815 34.32 -24.12 18.87
N ILE A 816 33.53 -23.05 18.92
CA ILE A 816 34.03 -21.72 18.57
C ILE A 816 34.79 -21.15 19.78
N GLN A 817 36.11 -20.96 19.64
CA GLN A 817 36.93 -20.16 20.55
C GLN A 817 37.22 -18.81 19.89
N GLU A 818 36.74 -17.72 20.48
CA GLU A 818 37.04 -16.35 20.05
C GLU A 818 38.54 -16.05 20.22
N LYS A 819 39.22 -15.73 19.11
CA LYS A 819 40.58 -15.18 19.14
C LYS A 819 40.50 -13.65 19.22
N GLN A 820 40.77 -13.09 20.40
CA GLN A 820 41.11 -11.68 20.56
C GLN A 820 42.54 -11.43 20.03
N GLN A 821 42.70 -10.53 19.06
CA GLN A 821 44.00 -9.97 18.68
C GLN A 821 44.36 -8.78 19.58
N GLN A 822 45.63 -8.75 19.97
CA GLN A 822 46.24 -7.97 21.04
C GLN A 822 46.50 -6.50 20.67
N GLY A 823 46.05 -5.59 21.52
CA GLY A 823 46.62 -4.24 21.71
C GLY A 823 46.83 -4.02 23.21
N GLN A 824 48.08 -3.87 23.64
CA GLN A 824 48.51 -3.89 25.04
C GLN A 824 48.00 -2.69 25.85
N THR A 825 47.37 -2.94 27.00
CA THR A 825 47.63 -2.16 28.22
C THR A 825 47.37 -3.03 29.45
N GLN A 826 48.30 -2.98 30.41
CA GLN A 826 48.36 -3.88 31.56
C GLN A 826 47.26 -3.61 32.59
N GLY A 827 46.69 -4.70 33.11
CA GLY A 827 46.26 -4.81 34.50
C GLY A 827 44.76 -4.63 34.77
N GLN A 828 44.02 -5.74 34.84
CA GLN A 828 43.31 -6.17 36.05
C GLN A 828 42.59 -7.51 35.78
N GLN A 829 42.74 -8.45 36.71
CA GLN A 829 42.11 -9.77 36.69
C GLN A 829 40.63 -9.66 37.04
N GLN A 830 39.74 -10.14 36.18
CA GLN A 830 38.41 -10.62 36.57
C GLN A 830 38.09 -11.94 35.85
N GLN A 831 37.69 -12.93 36.65
CA GLN A 831 37.26 -14.25 36.20
C GLN A 831 35.87 -14.15 35.56
N GLY A 832 35.77 -14.38 34.25
CA GLY A 832 34.51 -14.60 33.53
C GLY A 832 34.46 -16.02 32.97
N GLN A 833 33.38 -16.75 33.27
CA GLN A 833 33.10 -18.08 32.73
C GLN A 833 32.83 -17.99 31.22
N GLN A 834 33.57 -18.75 30.41
CA GLN A 834 33.32 -18.93 28.99
C GLN A 834 32.22 -19.99 28.79
N GLN A 835 31.08 -19.64 28.18
CA GLN A 835 30.14 -20.62 27.64
C GLN A 835 30.52 -20.96 26.20
N GLN A 836 30.75 -22.24 25.92
CA GLN A 836 31.02 -22.76 24.57
C GLN A 836 29.71 -23.24 23.95
N GLN A 837 29.25 -22.63 22.85
CA GLN A 837 28.20 -23.20 22.01
C GLN A 837 28.81 -24.20 21.01
N GLN A 838 28.23 -25.40 20.93
CA GLN A 838 28.60 -26.44 19.96
C GLN A 838 27.61 -26.43 18.81
N ILE A 839 28.09 -26.27 17.57
CA ILE A 839 27.27 -26.36 16.37
C ILE A 839 27.65 -27.65 15.64
N VAL A 840 26.64 -28.46 15.28
CA VAL A 840 26.82 -29.66 14.45
C VAL A 840 26.77 -29.23 12.99
N LEU A 841 27.91 -29.36 12.31
CA LEU A 841 28.07 -29.09 10.90
C LEU A 841 28.17 -30.40 10.12
N ILE A 842 27.66 -30.41 8.89
CA ILE A 842 27.75 -31.53 7.96
C ILE A 842 28.73 -31.10 6.88
N LYS A 843 29.86 -31.80 6.77
CA LYS A 843 30.86 -31.50 5.74
C LYS A 843 30.42 -32.12 4.42
N SER A 844 30.39 -31.30 3.39
CA SER A 844 30.08 -31.78 2.04
C SER A 844 31.27 -32.55 1.49
N ASP A 845 31.04 -33.82 1.16
CA ASP A 845 31.92 -34.55 0.26
C ASP A 845 31.67 -34.15 -1.19
N GLU A 846 32.34 -34.81 -2.14
CA GLU A 846 32.24 -34.46 -3.57
C GLU A 846 30.79 -34.56 -4.10
N LEU A 847 29.99 -35.50 -3.60
CA LEU A 847 28.60 -35.67 -4.04
C LEU A 847 27.69 -34.59 -3.41
N LEU A 848 27.79 -34.36 -2.10
CA LEU A 848 27.00 -33.32 -1.43
C LEU A 848 27.38 -31.92 -1.89
N PHE A 849 28.66 -31.66 -2.20
CA PHE A 849 29.09 -30.38 -2.74
C PHE A 849 28.50 -30.14 -4.15
N ARG A 850 28.38 -31.16 -4.99
CA ARG A 850 27.71 -31.03 -6.29
C ARG A 850 26.19 -30.81 -6.15
N ILE A 851 25.57 -31.31 -5.08
CA ILE A 851 24.13 -31.10 -4.82
C ILE A 851 23.88 -29.70 -4.25
N PHE A 852 24.60 -29.32 -3.20
CA PHE A 852 24.35 -28.13 -2.38
C PHE A 852 25.26 -26.93 -2.68
N GLU A 853 26.38 -27.13 -3.38
CA GLU A 853 27.39 -26.11 -3.72
C GLU A 853 27.97 -25.36 -2.49
N ILE A 854 27.88 -25.98 -1.32
CA ILE A 854 28.28 -25.43 -0.03
C ILE A 854 29.23 -26.44 0.64
N GLN A 855 30.34 -25.96 1.19
CA GLN A 855 31.38 -26.82 1.78
C GLN A 855 30.98 -27.44 3.13
N SER A 856 30.17 -26.74 3.92
CA SER A 856 29.63 -27.24 5.18
C SER A 856 28.23 -26.68 5.41
N LEU A 857 27.30 -27.56 5.80
CA LEU A 857 25.88 -27.27 5.91
C LEU A 857 25.37 -27.63 7.30
N THR A 858 24.38 -26.92 7.80
CA THR A 858 23.55 -27.38 8.93
C THR A 858 22.40 -28.22 8.41
N LEU A 859 21.81 -29.06 9.28
CA LEU A 859 20.63 -29.85 8.92
C LEU A 859 19.46 -28.95 8.47
N SER A 860 19.32 -27.77 9.07
CA SER A 860 18.30 -26.78 8.70
C SER A 860 18.47 -26.28 7.27
N GLN A 861 19.71 -25.97 6.87
CA GLN A 861 20.02 -25.53 5.51
C GLN A 861 19.76 -26.64 4.48
N ILE A 862 20.02 -27.90 4.82
CA ILE A 862 19.70 -29.04 3.93
C ILE A 862 18.19 -29.13 3.72
N MET A 863 17.38 -29.04 4.78
CA MET A 863 15.92 -29.10 4.68
C MET A 863 15.36 -27.94 3.85
N GLU A 864 15.86 -26.72 4.08
CA GLU A 864 15.47 -25.54 3.33
C GLU A 864 15.80 -25.70 1.84
N ILE A 865 17.05 -26.02 1.51
CA ILE A 865 17.49 -26.14 0.11
C ILE A 865 16.74 -27.27 -0.62
N VAL A 866 16.51 -28.42 0.02
CA VAL A 866 15.70 -29.50 -0.58
C VAL A 866 14.28 -29.03 -0.90
N SER A 867 13.64 -28.30 0.03
CA SER A 867 12.25 -27.85 -0.10
C SER A 867 12.04 -26.67 -1.08
N THR A 868 13.07 -25.84 -1.28
CA THR A 868 12.94 -24.61 -2.08
C THR A 868 13.67 -24.65 -3.42
N LYS A 869 14.73 -25.46 -3.54
CA LYS A 869 15.67 -25.38 -4.68
C LYS A 869 15.88 -26.71 -5.41
N LEU A 870 15.65 -27.86 -4.78
CA LEU A 870 16.00 -29.16 -5.37
C LEU A 870 14.81 -29.99 -5.87
N LEU A 871 13.59 -29.69 -5.40
CA LEU A 871 12.36 -30.39 -5.80
C LEU A 871 11.33 -29.39 -6.34
N LYS A 872 10.62 -29.76 -7.41
CA LYS A 872 9.47 -29.02 -7.95
C LYS A 872 8.26 -29.92 -8.18
N PRO A 873 7.02 -29.39 -8.18
CA PRO A 873 5.86 -30.14 -8.63
C PRO A 873 6.04 -30.67 -10.06
N ILE A 874 5.48 -31.85 -10.36
CA ILE A 874 5.44 -32.39 -11.72
C ILE A 874 4.66 -31.40 -12.60
N GLU A 875 5.27 -31.02 -13.72
CA GLU A 875 4.68 -30.04 -14.62
C GLU A 875 3.35 -30.55 -15.21
N PRO A 876 2.34 -29.68 -15.35
CA PRO A 876 1.08 -30.04 -16.00
C PRO A 876 1.32 -30.45 -17.44
N ILE A 877 0.50 -31.36 -17.94
CA ILE A 877 0.48 -31.74 -19.34
C ILE A 877 -0.22 -30.63 -20.11
N LYS A 878 0.52 -29.96 -21.01
CA LYS A 878 0.01 -28.88 -21.86
C LYS A 878 -0.06 -29.34 -23.30
N LEU A 879 -1.21 -29.19 -23.94
CA LEU A 879 -1.47 -29.63 -25.31
C LEU A 879 -2.13 -28.50 -26.08
N ASN A 880 -1.55 -28.11 -27.22
CA ASN A 880 -2.22 -27.24 -28.17
C ASN A 880 -3.03 -28.13 -29.14
N TYR A 881 -4.35 -27.97 -29.17
CA TYR A 881 -5.26 -28.71 -30.00
C TYR A 881 -6.02 -27.76 -30.94
N SER A 882 -6.21 -28.13 -32.21
CA SER A 882 -6.91 -27.29 -33.19
C SER A 882 -8.29 -27.85 -33.50
N ILE A 883 -9.33 -27.08 -33.17
CA ILE A 883 -10.73 -27.43 -33.41
C ILE A 883 -11.10 -27.01 -34.83
N ASN A 884 -11.46 -27.98 -35.66
CA ASN A 884 -11.97 -27.72 -37.01
C ASN A 884 -13.49 -27.75 -37.03
N THR A 885 -14.12 -26.60 -37.27
CA THR A 885 -15.59 -26.44 -37.23
C THR A 885 -16.33 -27.14 -38.37
N LEU A 886 -15.61 -27.59 -39.42
CA LEU A 886 -16.18 -28.23 -40.61
C LEU A 886 -15.96 -29.74 -40.67
N LYS A 887 -15.13 -30.31 -39.77
CA LYS A 887 -14.81 -31.74 -39.76
C LYS A 887 -15.11 -32.34 -38.40
N ASN A 888 -15.87 -33.44 -38.41
CA ASN A 888 -15.96 -34.32 -37.25
C ASN A 888 -14.65 -35.08 -37.11
N THR A 889 -14.15 -35.16 -35.89
CA THR A 889 -13.05 -36.05 -35.55
C THR A 889 -13.62 -37.22 -34.77
N THR A 890 -13.43 -38.43 -35.30
CA THR A 890 -14.02 -39.66 -34.73
C THR A 890 -12.94 -40.48 -34.06
N LEU A 891 -13.20 -40.93 -32.83
CA LEU A 891 -12.33 -41.77 -31.97
C LEU A 891 -11.08 -41.10 -31.38
N GLY A 892 -11.23 -39.96 -30.70
CA GLY A 892 -10.15 -39.42 -29.85
C GLY A 892 -8.87 -39.11 -30.62
N ASP A 893 -8.86 -38.01 -31.38
CA ASP A 893 -7.70 -37.55 -32.15
C ASP A 893 -6.40 -37.50 -31.35
N VAL A 894 -6.50 -37.18 -30.06
CA VAL A 894 -5.38 -37.22 -29.12
C VAL A 894 -5.71 -38.20 -28.00
N ILE A 895 -4.78 -39.13 -27.77
CA ILE A 895 -4.84 -40.14 -26.71
C ILE A 895 -3.65 -39.92 -25.78
N ILE A 896 -3.91 -39.78 -24.47
CA ILE A 896 -2.88 -39.60 -23.45
C ILE A 896 -2.98 -40.73 -22.43
N ASP A 897 -1.89 -41.44 -22.19
CA ASP A 897 -1.82 -42.50 -21.17
C ASP A 897 -1.09 -41.99 -19.93
N LEU A 898 -1.76 -42.01 -18.78
CA LEU A 898 -1.23 -41.60 -17.48
C LEU A 898 -1.15 -42.77 -16.52
N LYS A 899 -0.01 -42.92 -15.85
CA LYS A 899 0.17 -43.90 -14.80
C LYS A 899 -0.46 -43.35 -13.51
N VAL A 900 -1.46 -44.05 -12.97
CA VAL A 900 -2.21 -43.65 -11.77
C VAL A 900 -2.36 -44.83 -10.82
N ASN A 901 -2.35 -44.59 -9.51
CA ASN A 901 -2.59 -45.65 -8.54
C ASN A 901 -4.03 -45.57 -8.03
N SER A 902 -4.94 -46.33 -8.64
CA SER A 902 -6.36 -46.23 -8.32
C SER A 902 -6.66 -46.61 -6.86
N LYS A 903 -5.87 -47.50 -6.25
CA LYS A 903 -6.09 -48.00 -4.88
C LYS A 903 -5.85 -46.94 -3.81
N LEU A 904 -4.95 -45.98 -4.06
CA LEU A 904 -4.62 -44.90 -3.11
C LEU A 904 -5.60 -43.73 -3.17
N ILE A 905 -6.43 -43.65 -4.22
CA ILE A 905 -7.47 -42.62 -4.39
C ILE A 905 -8.64 -42.86 -3.42
N ASP A 906 -8.86 -44.10 -2.97
CA ASP A 906 -9.92 -44.53 -2.04
C ASP A 906 -9.52 -44.47 -0.56
N LEU A 907 -8.40 -43.83 -0.19
CA LEU A 907 -8.10 -43.54 1.21
C LEU A 907 -9.15 -42.54 1.72
N ASN A 908 -10.31 -43.10 2.10
CA ASN A 908 -11.43 -42.40 2.68
C ASN A 908 -10.89 -41.45 3.74
N TYR A 909 -11.16 -40.17 3.54
CA TYR A 909 -10.90 -39.08 4.47
C TYR A 909 -11.69 -39.19 5.80
N LYS A 910 -12.29 -40.36 6.08
CA LYS A 910 -13.10 -40.63 7.28
C LYS A 910 -12.30 -40.71 8.60
N PRO A 911 -11.04 -41.19 8.68
CA PRO A 911 -10.29 -41.13 9.94
C PRO A 911 -9.90 -39.71 10.33
N PHE A 912 -9.89 -38.77 9.36
CA PHE A 912 -9.69 -37.36 9.64
C PHE A 912 -10.99 -36.68 10.05
N GLU A 913 -12.17 -37.11 9.61
CA GLU A 913 -13.44 -36.64 10.19
C GLU A 913 -13.61 -37.03 11.66
N GLU A 914 -13.09 -38.20 12.09
CA GLU A 914 -13.16 -38.63 13.50
C GLU A 914 -12.09 -37.97 14.39
N LYS A 915 -10.88 -37.70 13.87
CA LYS A 915 -9.84 -36.94 14.60
C LYS A 915 -10.06 -35.43 14.55
N ILE A 916 -10.57 -34.89 13.44
CA ILE A 916 -11.14 -33.54 13.40
C ILE A 916 -12.36 -33.50 14.31
N LYS A 917 -13.21 -34.54 14.38
CA LYS A 917 -14.27 -34.59 15.39
C LYS A 917 -13.69 -34.57 16.79
N SER A 918 -12.63 -35.31 17.15
CA SER A 918 -12.10 -35.23 18.51
C SER A 918 -11.44 -33.89 18.81
N ILE A 919 -10.84 -33.23 17.82
CA ILE A 919 -10.27 -31.87 17.91
C ILE A 919 -11.39 -30.80 17.93
N ASN A 920 -12.48 -31.00 17.19
CA ASN A 920 -13.65 -30.14 17.15
C ASN A 920 -14.66 -30.41 18.29
N GLU A 921 -14.65 -31.59 18.90
CA GLU A 921 -15.37 -31.96 20.13
C GLU A 921 -14.62 -31.40 21.34
N LEU A 922 -13.29 -31.29 21.27
CA LEU A 922 -12.50 -30.47 22.18
C LEU A 922 -12.76 -28.97 21.99
N LEU A 923 -13.15 -28.55 20.78
CA LEU A 923 -13.38 -27.14 20.48
C LEU A 923 -14.85 -26.71 20.53
N ASN A 924 -15.87 -27.59 20.53
CA ASN A 924 -17.26 -27.14 20.47
C ASN A 924 -18.34 -28.08 21.02
N ASP A 925 -19.03 -27.56 22.04
CA ASP A 925 -20.48 -27.36 21.96
C ASP A 925 -20.88 -25.91 22.37
N LYS A 926 -20.04 -25.23 23.15
CA LYS A 926 -20.28 -23.82 23.54
C LYS A 926 -19.85 -22.79 22.51
N SER A 927 -18.71 -22.97 21.83
CA SER A 927 -18.08 -21.90 21.06
C SER A 927 -18.69 -21.66 19.67
N ILE A 928 -19.28 -22.67 19.02
CA ILE A 928 -19.99 -22.53 17.73
C ILE A 928 -21.38 -21.93 17.93
N VAL A 929 -22.07 -22.32 19.02
CA VAL A 929 -23.35 -21.68 19.38
C VAL A 929 -23.11 -20.23 19.80
N GLU A 930 -22.00 -19.91 20.47
CA GLU A 930 -21.59 -18.53 20.75
C GLU A 930 -21.15 -17.77 19.49
N LEU A 931 -20.40 -18.37 18.56
CA LEU A 931 -19.97 -17.71 17.31
C LEU A 931 -21.14 -17.41 16.37
N ASN A 932 -22.10 -18.32 16.25
CA ASN A 932 -23.30 -18.07 15.45
C ASN A 932 -24.21 -17.05 16.14
N LYS A 933 -24.38 -17.12 17.47
CA LYS A 933 -25.03 -16.05 18.23
C LYS A 933 -24.30 -14.71 18.10
N LEU A 934 -22.97 -14.70 18.02
CA LEU A 934 -22.17 -13.48 17.88
C LEU A 934 -22.29 -12.91 16.47
N ASN A 935 -22.31 -13.74 15.42
CA ASN A 935 -22.49 -13.31 14.03
C ASN A 935 -23.91 -12.74 13.81
N ASP A 936 -24.93 -13.40 14.35
CA ASP A 936 -26.31 -12.91 14.31
C ASP A 936 -26.48 -11.64 15.16
N ASN A 937 -25.86 -11.58 16.35
CA ASN A 937 -25.81 -10.36 17.16
C ASN A 937 -25.03 -9.24 16.46
N LEU A 938 -23.97 -9.52 15.70
CA LEU A 938 -23.18 -8.51 14.99
C LEU A 938 -24.00 -7.91 13.84
N ARG A 939 -24.71 -8.76 13.10
CA ARG A 939 -25.60 -8.32 12.02
C ARG A 939 -26.78 -7.50 12.55
N LEU A 940 -27.41 -7.95 13.64
CA LEU A 940 -28.49 -7.23 14.31
C LEU A 940 -28.00 -5.92 14.95
N ASN A 941 -26.84 -5.91 15.60
CA ASN A 941 -26.25 -4.70 16.18
C ASN A 941 -25.82 -3.70 15.11
N LEU A 942 -25.27 -4.12 13.96
CA LEU A 942 -24.94 -3.22 12.85
C LEU A 942 -26.18 -2.54 12.26
N GLN A 943 -27.31 -3.26 12.21
CA GLN A 943 -28.58 -2.70 11.77
C GLN A 943 -29.18 -1.76 12.83
N LEU A 944 -29.15 -2.12 14.11
CA LEU A 944 -29.58 -1.28 15.24
C LEU A 944 -28.71 -0.02 15.40
N LEU A 945 -27.40 -0.09 15.10
CA LEU A 945 -26.49 1.06 15.15
C LEU A 945 -26.75 2.04 14.01
N ASN A 946 -26.92 1.54 12.78
CA ASN A 946 -27.31 2.37 11.65
C ASN A 946 -28.68 3.03 11.90
N TYR A 947 -29.61 2.31 12.53
CA TYR A 947 -30.91 2.85 12.91
C TYR A 947 -30.83 3.89 14.04
N SER A 948 -30.07 3.61 15.11
CA SER A 948 -29.86 4.55 16.23
C SER A 948 -29.15 5.82 15.78
N LYS A 949 -28.22 5.70 14.82
CA LYS A 949 -27.56 6.83 14.17
C LYS A 949 -28.56 7.70 13.41
N LEU A 950 -29.45 7.08 12.62
CA LEU A 950 -30.51 7.80 11.90
C LEU A 950 -31.50 8.49 12.87
N LYS A 951 -31.90 7.82 13.97
CA LYS A 951 -32.81 8.37 14.98
C LYS A 951 -32.15 9.51 15.79
N TYR A 952 -30.87 9.38 16.13
CA TYR A 952 -30.09 10.44 16.76
C TYR A 952 -29.94 11.65 15.84
N GLU A 953 -29.56 11.45 14.58
CA GLU A 953 -29.48 12.53 13.59
C GLU A 953 -30.84 13.20 13.39
N PHE A 954 -31.93 12.45 13.42
CA PHE A 954 -33.29 12.98 13.36
C PHE A 954 -33.60 13.92 14.54
N TYR A 955 -33.49 13.45 15.79
CA TYR A 955 -33.80 14.26 16.96
C TYR A 955 -32.83 15.41 17.18
N ASN A 956 -31.55 15.22 16.84
CA ASN A 956 -30.54 16.28 16.97
C ASN A 956 -30.85 17.42 15.99
N ASN A 957 -31.14 17.09 14.72
CA ASN A 957 -31.54 18.10 13.73
C ASN A 957 -32.88 18.77 14.08
N PHE A 958 -33.83 18.07 14.70
CA PHE A 958 -35.06 18.67 15.25
C PHE A 958 -34.76 19.67 16.37
N SER A 959 -33.87 19.29 17.29
CA SER A 959 -33.51 20.09 18.47
C SER A 959 -32.73 21.36 18.12
N GLU A 960 -31.87 21.30 17.10
CA GLU A 960 -31.00 22.42 16.70
C GLU A 960 -31.79 23.56 16.03
N ASN A 961 -32.78 23.23 15.19
CA ASN A 961 -33.68 24.24 14.62
C ASN A 961 -35.01 23.62 14.19
N PRO A 962 -36.03 23.60 15.07
CA PRO A 962 -37.29 22.91 14.81
C PRO A 962 -38.00 23.40 13.55
N ILE A 963 -37.95 24.70 13.25
CA ILE A 963 -38.63 25.32 12.10
C ILE A 963 -37.95 24.92 10.78
N LYS A 964 -36.60 24.98 10.74
CA LYS A 964 -35.81 24.60 9.56
C LYS A 964 -35.83 23.09 9.33
N PHE A 965 -35.92 22.31 10.39
CA PHE A 965 -36.06 20.86 10.32
C PHE A 965 -37.45 20.46 9.82
N MET A 966 -38.53 21.06 10.37
CA MET A 966 -39.90 20.83 9.89
C MET A 966 -40.07 21.23 8.42
N SER A 967 -39.43 22.31 7.94
CA SER A 967 -39.46 22.67 6.51
C SER A 967 -38.64 21.75 5.61
N LYS A 968 -37.58 21.11 6.16
CA LYS A 968 -36.75 20.11 5.46
C LYS A 968 -37.45 18.75 5.39
N ILE A 969 -38.21 18.39 6.43
CA ILE A 969 -38.98 17.14 6.52
C ILE A 969 -40.22 17.16 5.64
N LEU A 970 -40.95 18.28 5.58
CA LEU A 970 -42.12 18.42 4.72
C LEU A 970 -41.81 18.18 3.23
N ASN A 971 -40.53 18.19 2.83
CA ASN A 971 -40.06 17.93 1.47
C ASN A 971 -39.55 16.49 1.22
N LYS A 972 -39.46 15.62 2.24
CA LYS A 972 -38.91 14.24 2.11
C LYS A 972 -39.77 13.22 2.89
N ASN A 973 -40.83 12.72 2.25
CA ASN A 973 -41.82 11.86 2.91
C ASN A 973 -41.45 10.36 3.03
N GLU A 974 -40.65 9.78 2.13
CA GLU A 974 -40.44 8.31 2.10
C GLU A 974 -39.45 7.76 3.13
N GLU A 975 -38.34 8.47 3.39
CA GLU A 975 -37.34 8.04 4.38
C GLU A 975 -37.89 8.08 5.81
N PHE A 976 -38.83 9.00 6.05
CA PHE A 976 -39.37 9.23 7.39
C PHE A 976 -40.41 8.18 7.79
N LEU A 977 -41.25 7.75 6.84
CA LEU A 977 -42.22 6.67 7.07
C LEU A 977 -41.53 5.36 7.48
N LYS A 978 -40.34 5.08 6.93
CA LYS A 978 -39.50 3.92 7.31
C LYS A 978 -38.95 3.99 8.73
N ILE A 979 -38.71 5.19 9.25
CA ILE A 979 -38.13 5.41 10.59
C ILE A 979 -39.21 5.37 11.67
N LEU A 980 -40.43 5.84 11.37
CA LEU A 980 -41.55 5.87 12.31
C LEU A 980 -42.30 4.54 12.42
N SER A 981 -42.27 3.69 11.39
CA SER A 981 -43.02 2.43 11.37
C SER A 981 -42.35 1.26 12.11
N SER A 982 -41.19 1.46 12.73
CA SER A 982 -40.26 0.38 13.07
C SER A 982 -40.23 -0.05 14.54
N ASP A 983 -41.07 0.50 15.41
CA ASP A 983 -41.14 0.01 16.80
C ASP A 983 -41.98 -1.28 16.95
N SER A 984 -42.58 -1.80 15.87
CA SER A 984 -43.18 -3.14 15.81
C SER A 984 -42.61 -3.95 14.64
N VAL A 985 -41.54 -4.72 14.90
CA VAL A 985 -40.77 -5.42 13.88
C VAL A 985 -41.40 -6.77 13.50
N ALA A 986 -41.74 -6.90 12.22
CA ALA A 986 -41.52 -8.13 11.46
C ALA A 986 -41.12 -7.72 10.04
N PHE A 987 -39.83 -7.83 9.71
CA PHE A 987 -39.36 -7.78 8.33
C PHE A 987 -39.63 -9.14 7.68
N ASP A 988 -40.13 -9.16 6.44
CA ASP A 988 -40.16 -10.40 5.67
C ASP A 988 -38.76 -10.79 5.15
N LYS A 989 -38.67 -11.94 4.48
CA LYS A 989 -37.39 -12.50 3.99
C LYS A 989 -36.65 -11.61 2.97
N ASP A 990 -37.32 -10.61 2.40
CA ASP A 990 -36.76 -9.69 1.42
C ASP A 990 -36.57 -8.27 1.98
N GLY A 991 -36.90 -8.04 3.26
CA GLY A 991 -36.52 -6.83 4.00
C GLY A 991 -37.45 -5.62 3.85
N PHE A 992 -38.70 -5.81 3.43
CA PHE A 992 -39.72 -4.75 3.41
C PHE A 992 -40.76 -4.90 4.53
N ILE A 993 -41.41 -3.79 4.92
CA ILE A 993 -42.40 -3.71 6.01
C ILE A 993 -43.82 -3.73 5.42
N ASP A 994 -44.70 -4.61 5.91
CA ASP A 994 -46.11 -4.72 5.50
C ASP A 994 -46.95 -3.52 6.00
N GLU A 995 -47.56 -2.77 5.07
CA GLU A 995 -48.35 -1.56 5.35
C GLU A 995 -49.58 -1.81 6.24
N GLU A 996 -50.16 -3.02 6.24
CA GLU A 996 -51.37 -3.31 7.02
C GLU A 996 -51.06 -3.43 8.53
N ILE A 997 -49.81 -3.74 8.86
CA ILE A 997 -49.29 -3.87 10.24
C ILE A 997 -48.95 -2.48 10.81
N ILE A 998 -48.41 -1.58 9.97
CA ILE A 998 -48.09 -0.19 10.36
C ILE A 998 -49.35 0.57 10.81
N ARG A 999 -50.49 0.33 10.16
CA ARG A 999 -51.78 0.95 10.55
C ARG A 999 -52.36 0.42 11.85
N ARG A 1000 -51.84 -0.70 12.37
CA ARG A 1000 -52.30 -1.35 13.61
C ARG A 1000 -51.30 -1.20 14.77
N SER A 1001 -50.17 -0.53 14.56
CA SER A 1001 -49.12 -0.38 15.57
C SER A 1001 -49.50 0.64 16.65
N GLU A 1002 -48.90 0.48 17.83
CA GLU A 1002 -49.13 1.31 19.01
C GLU A 1002 -48.79 2.81 18.81
N PHE A 1003 -48.17 3.14 17.68
CA PHE A 1003 -47.85 4.49 17.22
C PHE A 1003 -49.09 5.41 17.13
N TYR A 1004 -50.27 4.86 16.80
CA TYR A 1004 -51.54 5.61 16.77
C TYR A 1004 -52.25 5.68 18.13
N SER A 1005 -51.73 4.99 19.16
CA SER A 1005 -52.26 4.98 20.52
C SER A 1005 -51.41 5.73 21.53
N ASP A 1006 -50.31 6.35 21.09
CA ASP A 1006 -49.43 7.15 21.94
C ASP A 1006 -50.13 8.44 22.41
N GLU A 1007 -50.21 8.61 23.73
CA GLU A 1007 -50.98 9.65 24.42
C GLU A 1007 -50.46 11.07 24.13
N PHE A 1008 -49.14 11.21 23.91
CA PHE A 1008 -48.49 12.48 23.58
C PHE A 1008 -48.79 12.91 22.15
N LEU A 1009 -48.80 11.95 21.21
CA LEU A 1009 -49.22 12.18 19.83
C LEU A 1009 -50.72 12.47 19.77
N SER A 1010 -51.57 11.75 20.49
CA SER A 1010 -53.02 12.04 20.58
C SER A 1010 -53.31 13.47 21.04
N GLU A 1011 -52.57 13.98 22.05
CA GLU A 1011 -52.70 15.36 22.55
C GLU A 1011 -52.30 16.43 21.52
N HIS A 1012 -51.33 16.13 20.63
CA HIS A 1012 -50.72 17.12 19.74
C HIS A 1012 -51.06 16.92 18.25
N ILE A 1013 -51.67 15.79 17.90
CA ILE A 1013 -52.20 15.48 16.55
C ILE A 1013 -53.31 16.44 16.19
N GLY A 1014 -54.13 16.89 17.16
CA GLY A 1014 -55.13 17.93 16.93
C GLY A 1014 -54.51 19.25 16.46
N THR A 1015 -53.30 19.57 16.93
CA THR A 1015 -52.54 20.76 16.53
C THR A 1015 -51.94 20.62 15.12
N LEU A 1016 -51.56 19.39 14.75
CA LEU A 1016 -51.12 19.05 13.39
C LEU A 1016 -52.27 19.05 12.38
N PHE A 1017 -53.43 18.47 12.71
CA PHE A 1017 -54.62 18.51 11.85
C PHE A 1017 -55.18 19.93 11.68
N ASN A 1018 -55.20 20.74 12.75
CA ASN A 1018 -55.66 22.13 12.68
C ASN A 1018 -54.70 23.08 11.92
N SER A 1019 -53.50 22.62 11.55
CA SER A 1019 -52.58 23.37 10.69
C SER A 1019 -52.96 23.32 9.20
N GLY A 1020 -53.97 22.52 8.83
CA GLY A 1020 -54.54 22.42 7.48
C GLY A 1020 -53.62 21.79 6.45
N ARG A 1021 -52.63 20.97 6.87
CA ARG A 1021 -51.62 20.38 5.99
C ARG A 1021 -51.31 18.91 6.29
N ILE A 1022 -52.36 18.11 6.50
CA ILE A 1022 -52.40 16.69 6.14
C ILE A 1022 -53.53 16.51 5.14
#